data_AF-A0AAU3AYY5-F1
#
_entry.id   AF-A0AAU3AYY5-F1
#
_cell.length_a   1.000
_cell.length_b   1.000
_cell.length_c   1.000
_cell.angle_alpha   90.00
_cell.angle_beta   90.00
_cell.angle_gamma   90.00
#
_symmetry.space_group_name_H-M   'P 1'
#
loop_
_entity.id
_entity.type
_entity.pdbx_description
1 polymer ?
#
loop_
_entity_poly.entity_id
_entity_poly.type
_entity_poly.pdbx_seq_one_letter_code
_entity_poly.pdbx_strand_id
1 'polypeptide(L)'
;MARLVGREPGETVTVRQRTQGVLGVVIRTWPEEGRILEAIRGQVPHAPELLMARGDTDIHSYVEGVPLSAVCPDGMRLDSALVASLASLFADLTKVSRCALPPLPTPWPCDGDSTGFLRRLAILADVQVRQPNWTEFGGLFLSLGVPEDVLRRYAERLPTLSPRPYALLHTDLHRDNVIVPFVAEPPLICVDWELASYGDPLHDLATHLVRMRYPVDQWDEVTAAWRRAVAHECPAAVVAMEQELRHYVDFERAQSVFPDTMRAARGLGAADEPKGLQAAARSISDALERAREPLALGELPGVTKVEDILHRWYTARLTSRRRTARPAPRLVWLRADGVAERVRFPDAAVREALAAEGAAGADHVFKGTGHLNTVVRVREPVDATVIVRRRLGGAGFEDMGRLDENEVLRALEIFCERVRAPRLLAVGSSRPGDDFAVHSYVGRPDDMGAPTHPKDGLTPHEADELVDQLCELTLVPVARFGGEPRPEGFYGWLCARLAALVTRLPKETLELALVLGLPDAGGLRDILGSHEVSDRRPVLLHGDLNPWNLVSDGPGGLTLIDWELAMVGDPLYDLVRHLHLTPHKSRIRRRMYERWAGRLGDDYTKGWAEDIKAYRRIEVVRSAYVDLHRLTAGAGLEAPNVRRALSAYQRTVMTAASALRLQGHQMANPHLAKALSGAGDAGEWR
;
A
#
# COMPACT_ATOMS: atom_id res chain seq x y z
N MET A 1 -44.08 28.14 15.44
CA MET A 1 -42.85 27.72 14.74
C MET A 1 -42.25 28.90 13.97
N ALA A 2 -42.94 29.51 13.00
CA ALA A 2 -42.50 30.71 12.27
C ALA A 2 -41.93 31.86 13.16
N ARG A 3 -42.65 32.25 14.23
CA ARG A 3 -42.16 33.24 15.22
C ARG A 3 -40.89 32.84 15.97
N LEU A 4 -40.63 31.54 16.14
CA LEU A 4 -39.44 31.05 16.86
C LEU A 4 -38.18 31.11 15.99
N VAL A 5 -38.33 31.10 14.66
CA VAL A 5 -37.24 31.17 13.68
C VAL A 5 -37.15 32.54 12.98
N GLY A 6 -37.93 33.53 13.43
CA GLY A 6 -37.93 34.89 12.88
C GLY A 6 -38.39 34.97 11.42
N ARG A 7 -39.37 34.16 11.00
CA ARG A 7 -39.93 34.12 9.63
C ARG A 7 -41.45 34.26 9.62
N GLU A 8 -42.03 34.62 8.48
CA GLU A 8 -43.48 34.70 8.31
C GLU A 8 -44.13 33.32 8.18
N PRO A 9 -45.38 33.13 8.65
CA PRO A 9 -46.12 31.90 8.42
C PRO A 9 -46.30 31.61 6.92
N GLY A 10 -45.84 30.42 6.48
CA GLY A 10 -45.93 29.99 5.08
C GLY A 10 -44.59 30.00 4.34
N GLU A 11 -43.53 30.55 4.92
CA GLU A 11 -42.18 30.50 4.35
C GLU A 11 -41.55 29.09 4.46
N THR A 12 -40.83 28.70 3.42
CA THR A 12 -40.09 27.43 3.35
C THR A 12 -38.75 27.55 4.08
N VAL A 13 -38.36 26.49 4.80
CA VAL A 13 -37.06 26.39 5.48
C VAL A 13 -36.43 25.04 5.18
N THR A 14 -35.09 24.97 5.24
CA THR A 14 -34.35 23.72 5.14
C THR A 14 -34.08 23.21 6.55
N VAL A 15 -34.52 21.99 6.86
CA VAL A 15 -34.23 21.34 8.14
C VAL A 15 -33.13 20.32 7.93
N ARG A 16 -31.97 20.52 8.55
CA ARG A 16 -30.84 19.58 8.54
C ARG A 16 -30.79 18.84 9.86
N GLN A 17 -30.83 17.51 9.80
CA GLN A 17 -30.65 16.66 10.96
C GLN A 17 -29.41 15.80 10.76
N ARG A 18 -28.53 15.75 11.78
CA ARG A 18 -27.35 14.89 11.74
C ARG A 18 -27.76 13.42 11.78
N THR A 19 -27.45 12.69 10.72
CA THR A 19 -27.70 11.25 10.66
C THR A 19 -26.61 10.51 11.42
N GLN A 20 -26.98 9.83 12.51
CA GLN A 20 -26.05 8.96 13.21
C GLN A 20 -25.75 7.68 12.40
N GLY A 21 -24.49 7.24 12.42
CA GLY A 21 -24.06 6.01 11.74
C GLY A 21 -23.65 6.16 10.26
N VAL A 22 -23.63 7.40 9.73
CA VAL A 22 -23.01 7.69 8.42
C VAL A 22 -21.50 7.50 8.52
N LEU A 23 -20.88 6.96 7.46
CA LEU A 23 -19.42 6.84 7.37
C LEU A 23 -18.78 8.22 7.58
N GLY A 24 -17.79 8.31 8.47
CA GLY A 24 -16.90 9.48 8.53
C GLY A 24 -15.98 9.47 7.32
N VAL A 25 -16.42 10.05 6.20
CA VAL A 25 -15.72 9.98 4.90
C VAL A 25 -15.29 11.33 4.35
N VAL A 26 -15.29 12.36 5.20
CA VAL A 26 -15.00 13.74 4.84
C VAL A 26 -14.05 14.35 5.85
N ILE A 27 -13.21 15.27 5.40
CA ILE A 27 -12.39 16.11 6.28
C ILE A 27 -13.25 17.26 6.75
N ARG A 28 -13.40 17.41 8.06
CA ARG A 28 -14.06 18.58 8.67
C ARG A 28 -13.05 19.43 9.40
N THR A 29 -13.06 20.72 9.08
CA THR A 29 -12.27 21.74 9.78
C THR A 29 -13.01 22.23 11.01
N TRP A 30 -14.29 22.56 10.84
CA TRP A 30 -15.18 22.96 11.93
C TRP A 30 -16.30 21.92 12.12
N PRO A 31 -16.73 21.70 13.38
CA PRO A 31 -17.74 20.68 13.68
C PRO A 31 -19.17 21.15 13.43
N GLU A 32 -19.44 22.45 13.34
CA GLU A 32 -20.78 23.04 13.31
C GLU A 32 -20.92 23.98 12.11
N GLU A 33 -21.70 23.57 11.08
CA GLU A 33 -21.99 24.38 9.89
C GLU A 33 -22.64 25.73 10.27
N GLY A 34 -23.55 25.72 11.25
CA GLY A 34 -24.25 26.92 11.70
C GLY A 34 -23.32 28.08 12.11
N ARG A 35 -22.18 27.79 12.76
CA ARG A 35 -21.21 28.83 13.13
C ARG A 35 -20.47 29.42 11.93
N ILE A 36 -20.34 28.65 10.85
CA ILE A 36 -19.77 29.11 9.59
C ILE A 36 -20.78 30.05 8.93
N LEU A 37 -22.05 29.63 8.83
CA LEU A 37 -23.12 30.45 8.26
C LEU A 37 -23.32 31.77 9.02
N GLU A 38 -23.25 31.75 10.35
CA GLU A 38 -23.27 32.97 11.17
C GLU A 38 -22.08 33.90 10.87
N ALA A 39 -20.87 33.33 10.71
CA ALA A 39 -19.66 34.10 10.42
C ALA A 39 -19.67 34.75 9.04
N ILE A 40 -20.21 34.07 8.02
CA ILE A 40 -20.22 34.57 6.64
C ILE A 40 -21.44 35.42 6.31
N ARG A 41 -22.41 35.52 7.22
CA ARG A 41 -23.62 36.32 7.03
C ARG A 41 -23.26 37.76 6.66
N GLY A 42 -23.77 38.21 5.51
CA GLY A 42 -23.51 39.55 4.99
C GLY A 42 -22.12 39.77 4.38
N GLN A 43 -21.21 38.78 4.47
CA GLN A 43 -19.91 38.79 3.81
C GLN A 43 -19.92 37.99 2.51
N VAL A 44 -20.61 36.84 2.51
CA VAL A 44 -20.86 36.03 1.32
C VAL A 44 -22.31 36.25 0.89
N PRO A 45 -22.55 36.93 -0.24
CA PRO A 45 -23.91 37.18 -0.72
C PRO A 45 -24.71 35.89 -0.90
N HIS A 46 -25.97 35.90 -0.46
CA HIS A 46 -26.96 34.85 -0.71
C HIS A 46 -26.66 33.45 -0.13
N ALA A 47 -25.64 33.31 0.73
CA ALA A 47 -25.43 32.07 1.49
C ALA A 47 -26.65 31.79 2.41
N PRO A 48 -26.99 30.52 2.68
CA PRO A 48 -28.06 30.18 3.61
C PRO A 48 -27.83 30.78 5.00
N GLU A 49 -28.90 31.27 5.62
CA GLU A 49 -28.86 31.78 6.99
C GLU A 49 -29.21 30.69 8.00
N LEU A 50 -28.43 30.56 9.06
CA LEU A 50 -28.87 29.82 10.24
C LEU A 50 -30.02 30.59 10.92
N LEU A 51 -31.20 29.96 11.00
CA LEU A 51 -32.38 30.52 11.66
C LEU A 51 -32.50 30.03 13.10
N MET A 52 -32.16 28.76 13.34
CA MET A 52 -32.19 28.14 14.65
C MET A 52 -31.30 26.89 14.66
N ALA A 53 -30.55 26.69 15.74
CA ALA A 53 -29.87 25.44 16.05
C ALA A 53 -30.44 24.84 17.34
N ARG A 54 -30.78 23.56 17.36
CA ARG A 54 -31.25 22.84 18.56
C ARG A 54 -30.83 21.38 18.56
N GLY A 55 -29.83 21.04 19.38
CA GLY A 55 -29.33 19.66 19.48
C GLY A 55 -28.70 19.21 18.17
N ASP A 56 -29.17 18.09 17.61
CA ASP A 56 -28.70 17.54 16.33
C ASP A 56 -29.47 18.08 15.11
N THR A 57 -30.23 19.18 15.27
CA THR A 57 -31.08 19.75 14.23
C THR A 57 -30.81 21.23 14.04
N ASP A 58 -30.48 21.61 12.81
CA ASP A 58 -30.29 22.98 12.36
C ASP A 58 -31.38 23.35 11.34
N ILE A 59 -31.92 24.56 11.47
CA ILE A 59 -32.92 25.12 10.55
C ILE A 59 -32.27 26.28 9.83
N HIS A 60 -32.17 26.15 8.51
CA HIS A 60 -31.59 27.15 7.62
C HIS A 60 -32.68 27.82 6.77
N SER A 61 -32.41 29.03 6.28
CA SER A 61 -33.24 29.62 5.23
C SER A 61 -33.23 28.73 3.99
N TYR A 62 -34.40 28.55 3.38
CA TYR A 62 -34.50 27.83 2.11
C TYR A 62 -33.95 28.68 0.97
N VAL A 63 -33.23 28.04 0.05
CA VAL A 63 -32.75 28.68 -1.18
C VAL A 63 -33.66 28.23 -2.32
N GLU A 64 -34.36 29.18 -2.94
CA GLU A 64 -35.22 28.89 -4.08
C GLU A 64 -34.40 28.68 -5.36
N GLY A 65 -34.66 27.58 -6.05
CA GLY A 65 -34.02 27.26 -7.33
C GLY A 65 -33.92 25.77 -7.57
N VAL A 66 -33.08 25.40 -8.53
CA VAL A 66 -32.76 24.00 -8.84
C VAL A 66 -31.24 23.78 -8.77
N PRO A 67 -30.78 22.60 -8.32
CA PRO A 67 -29.36 22.26 -8.41
C PRO A 67 -28.86 22.34 -9.85
N LEU A 68 -27.65 22.85 -10.04
CA LEU A 68 -27.02 22.97 -11.35
C LEU A 68 -26.91 21.61 -12.04
N SER A 69 -26.76 20.51 -11.28
CA SER A 69 -26.73 19.14 -11.81
C SER A 69 -28.02 18.73 -12.53
N ALA A 70 -29.17 19.28 -12.13
CA ALA A 70 -30.45 19.02 -12.78
C ALA A 70 -30.57 19.73 -14.14
N VAL A 71 -29.86 20.85 -14.32
CA VAL A 71 -29.88 21.67 -15.54
C VAL A 71 -28.73 21.30 -16.48
N CYS A 72 -27.56 21.01 -15.92
CA CYS A 72 -26.35 20.64 -16.61
C CYS A 72 -25.68 19.47 -15.85
N PRO A 73 -25.90 18.22 -16.27
CA PRO A 73 -25.32 17.04 -15.62
C PRO A 73 -23.80 16.93 -15.73
N ASP A 74 -23.21 16.03 -14.96
CA ASP A 74 -21.78 15.67 -15.01
C ASP A 74 -21.27 15.45 -16.44
N GLY A 75 -20.05 15.91 -16.72
CA GLY A 75 -19.41 15.75 -18.03
C GLY A 75 -19.91 16.71 -19.11
N MET A 76 -20.91 17.56 -18.83
CA MET A 76 -21.33 18.62 -19.75
C MET A 76 -20.55 19.92 -19.54
N ARG A 77 -20.32 20.65 -20.63
CA ARG A 77 -19.67 21.97 -20.59
C ARG A 77 -20.61 22.99 -19.92
N LEU A 78 -20.08 23.82 -19.02
CA LEU A 78 -20.80 25.00 -18.52
C LEU A 78 -20.62 26.19 -19.46
N ASP A 79 -21.63 27.05 -19.52
CA ASP A 79 -21.53 28.33 -20.20
C ASP A 79 -20.45 29.22 -19.55
N SER A 80 -19.72 29.97 -20.37
CA SER A 80 -18.61 30.82 -19.90
C SER A 80 -19.04 31.89 -18.89
N ALA A 81 -20.28 32.38 -18.95
CA ALA A 81 -20.80 33.33 -17.96
C ALA A 81 -21.04 32.67 -16.59
N LEU A 82 -21.47 31.40 -16.58
CA LEU A 82 -21.60 30.62 -15.34
C LEU A 82 -20.22 30.30 -14.75
N VAL A 83 -19.24 29.97 -15.59
CA VAL A 83 -17.84 29.79 -15.16
C VAL A 83 -17.29 31.08 -14.54
N ALA A 84 -17.54 32.24 -15.15
CA ALA A 84 -17.13 33.53 -14.59
C ALA A 84 -17.84 33.84 -13.26
N SER A 85 -19.11 33.47 -13.13
CA SER A 85 -19.88 33.63 -11.88
C SER A 85 -19.30 32.76 -10.76
N LEU A 86 -18.99 31.50 -11.04
CA LEU A 86 -18.29 30.62 -10.08
C LEU A 86 -16.92 31.16 -9.68
N ALA A 87 -16.14 31.65 -10.65
CA ALA A 87 -14.85 32.28 -10.38
C ALA A 87 -14.97 33.51 -9.46
N SER A 88 -16.03 34.30 -9.62
CA SER A 88 -16.30 35.48 -8.79
C SER A 88 -16.65 35.08 -7.35
N LEU A 89 -17.38 33.97 -7.17
CA LEU A 89 -17.64 33.42 -5.83
C LEU A 89 -16.35 33.05 -5.10
N PHE A 90 -15.39 32.37 -5.75
CA PHE A 90 -14.09 32.09 -5.14
C PHE A 90 -13.34 33.37 -4.75
N ALA A 91 -13.42 34.42 -5.58
CA ALA A 91 -12.81 35.71 -5.27
C ALA A 91 -13.43 36.35 -4.02
N ASP A 92 -14.76 36.26 -3.86
CA ASP A 92 -15.45 36.75 -2.67
C ASP A 92 -15.04 36.00 -1.39
N LEU A 93 -14.76 34.70 -1.46
CA LEU A 93 -14.27 33.94 -0.29
C LEU A 93 -12.92 34.45 0.22
N THR A 94 -12.08 35.03 -0.65
CA THR A 94 -10.78 35.63 -0.25
C THR A 94 -10.94 36.90 0.58
N LYS A 95 -12.12 37.52 0.59
CA LYS A 95 -12.42 38.75 1.34
C LYS A 95 -12.82 38.46 2.79
N VAL A 96 -13.20 37.21 3.10
CA VAL A 96 -13.70 36.85 4.43
C VAL A 96 -12.54 36.85 5.43
N SER A 97 -12.64 37.70 6.46
CA SER A 97 -11.60 37.82 7.47
C SER A 97 -11.52 36.59 8.37
N ARG A 98 -10.30 36.11 8.63
CA ARG A 98 -10.04 35.05 9.62
C ARG A 98 -10.67 35.36 10.98
N CYS A 99 -10.71 36.62 11.40
CA CYS A 99 -11.22 37.01 12.71
C CYS A 99 -12.75 36.84 12.84
N ALA A 100 -13.48 36.81 11.73
CA ALA A 100 -14.92 36.54 11.72
C ALA A 100 -15.23 35.05 11.82
N LEU A 101 -14.30 34.18 11.43
CA LEU A 101 -14.50 32.73 11.34
C LEU A 101 -14.29 32.02 12.70
N PRO A 102 -14.93 30.85 12.91
CA PRO A 102 -14.75 30.07 14.13
C PRO A 102 -13.27 29.71 14.39
N PRO A 103 -12.87 29.46 15.66
CA PRO A 103 -11.51 29.03 15.98
C PRO A 103 -11.10 27.78 15.19
N LEU A 104 -9.88 27.79 14.65
CA LEU A 104 -9.31 26.66 13.93
C LEU A 104 -8.83 25.57 14.91
N PRO A 105 -8.92 24.28 14.53
CA PRO A 105 -8.45 23.20 15.38
C PRO A 105 -6.92 23.25 15.52
N THR A 106 -6.41 23.02 16.73
CA THR A 106 -4.96 23.02 16.98
C THR A 106 -4.36 21.61 16.77
N PRO A 107 -3.19 21.48 16.14
CA PRO A 107 -2.44 22.53 15.43
C PRO A 107 -3.03 22.81 14.04
N TRP A 108 -3.17 24.09 13.68
CA TRP A 108 -3.41 24.50 12.29
C TRP A 108 -2.17 25.21 11.76
N PRO A 109 -1.79 25.01 10.50
CA PRO A 109 -0.68 25.74 9.88
C PRO A 109 -0.86 27.26 9.95
N CYS A 110 0.25 27.98 9.96
CA CYS A 110 0.23 29.44 9.93
C CYS A 110 -0.24 29.94 8.57
N ASP A 111 -0.91 31.09 8.55
CA ASP A 111 -1.26 31.78 7.31
C ASP A 111 0.00 31.99 6.44
N GLY A 112 -0.10 31.71 5.14
CA GLY A 112 1.02 31.69 4.22
C GLY A 112 1.75 30.35 4.08
N ASP A 113 1.54 29.37 4.99
CA ASP A 113 2.22 28.07 4.92
C ASP A 113 1.45 27.06 4.05
N SER A 114 1.42 27.27 2.73
CA SER A 114 0.71 26.40 1.78
C SER A 114 1.17 24.94 1.84
N THR A 115 2.47 24.71 2.07
CA THR A 115 3.04 23.36 2.24
C THR A 115 2.50 22.69 3.49
N GLY A 116 2.52 23.41 4.61
CA GLY A 116 1.97 22.94 5.89
C GLY A 116 0.47 22.68 5.80
N PHE A 117 -0.27 23.50 5.05
CA PHE A 117 -1.70 23.28 4.79
C PHE A 117 -1.97 21.97 4.07
N LEU A 118 -1.33 21.73 2.92
CA LEU A 118 -1.53 20.49 2.17
C LEU A 118 -1.11 19.25 2.98
N ARG A 119 0.01 19.36 3.73
CA ARG A 119 0.44 18.32 4.67
C ARG A 119 -0.61 18.07 5.75
N ARG A 120 -1.22 19.12 6.29
CA ARG A 120 -2.27 19.02 7.29
C ARG A 120 -3.51 18.32 6.73
N LEU A 121 -3.92 18.63 5.51
CA LEU A 121 -5.04 17.96 4.85
C LEU A 121 -4.80 16.45 4.69
N ALA A 122 -3.59 16.05 4.27
CA ALA A 122 -3.22 14.63 4.18
C ALA A 122 -3.27 13.91 5.54
N ILE A 123 -2.81 14.57 6.61
CA ILE A 123 -2.92 14.04 7.97
C ILE A 123 -4.39 13.95 8.41
N LEU A 124 -5.22 14.93 8.08
CA LEU A 124 -6.64 14.91 8.44
C LEU A 124 -7.41 13.84 7.65
N ALA A 125 -7.08 13.59 6.38
CA ALA A 125 -7.60 12.44 5.63
C ALA A 125 -7.24 11.12 6.35
N ASP A 126 -6.01 10.99 6.85
CA ASP A 126 -5.59 9.80 7.59
C ASP A 126 -6.42 9.63 8.88
N VAL A 127 -6.52 10.70 9.68
CA VAL A 127 -7.12 10.66 11.02
C VAL A 127 -8.65 10.65 10.99
N GLN A 128 -9.30 11.38 10.08
CA GLN A 128 -10.75 11.54 10.05
C GLN A 128 -11.46 10.58 9.08
N VAL A 129 -10.76 10.12 8.02
CA VAL A 129 -11.36 9.25 6.99
C VAL A 129 -10.82 7.83 7.10
N ARG A 130 -9.50 7.62 7.02
CA ARG A 130 -8.95 6.27 6.99
C ARG A 130 -9.04 5.58 8.35
N GLN A 131 -8.43 6.15 9.39
CA GLN A 131 -8.30 5.50 10.71
C GLN A 131 -9.64 5.08 11.32
N PRO A 132 -10.70 5.91 11.36
CA PRO A 132 -11.97 5.53 11.98
C PRO A 132 -12.68 4.38 11.25
N ASN A 133 -12.38 4.20 9.97
CA ASN A 133 -12.96 3.18 9.11
C ASN A 133 -12.02 1.99 8.90
N TRP A 134 -10.80 2.00 9.46
CA TRP A 134 -9.78 0.99 9.20
C TRP A 134 -10.16 -0.39 9.74
N THR A 135 -10.81 -0.45 10.89
CA THR A 135 -11.31 -1.71 11.46
C THR A 135 -12.28 -2.42 10.51
N GLU A 136 -13.12 -1.68 9.79
CA GLU A 136 -14.08 -2.24 8.85
C GLU A 136 -13.44 -2.48 7.46
N PHE A 137 -12.72 -1.51 6.91
CA PHE A 137 -12.30 -1.53 5.51
C PHE A 137 -10.80 -1.82 5.30
N GLY A 138 -9.98 -1.86 6.34
CA GLY A 138 -8.53 -2.01 6.23
C GLY A 138 -8.10 -3.30 5.52
N GLY A 139 -8.73 -4.44 5.84
CA GLY A 139 -8.47 -5.69 5.12
C GLY A 139 -8.84 -5.63 3.62
N LEU A 140 -9.88 -4.87 3.27
CA LEU A 140 -10.24 -4.60 1.87
C LEU A 140 -9.18 -3.74 1.18
N PHE A 141 -8.77 -2.63 1.81
CA PHE A 141 -7.73 -1.76 1.27
C PHE A 141 -6.41 -2.50 1.06
N LEU A 142 -5.97 -3.30 2.03
CA LEU A 142 -4.76 -4.11 1.88
C LEU A 142 -4.87 -5.14 0.74
N SER A 143 -6.04 -5.77 0.60
CA SER A 143 -6.31 -6.71 -0.51
C SER A 143 -6.31 -6.02 -1.88
N LEU A 144 -6.72 -4.75 -1.94
CA LEU A 144 -6.66 -3.90 -3.13
C LEU A 144 -5.27 -3.30 -3.38
N GLY A 145 -4.31 -3.52 -2.48
CA GLY A 145 -2.94 -3.00 -2.60
C GLY A 145 -2.75 -1.58 -2.05
N VAL A 146 -3.69 -1.06 -1.26
CA VAL A 146 -3.61 0.23 -0.56
C VAL A 146 -3.07 0.01 0.86
N PRO A 147 -1.81 0.41 1.14
CA PRO A 147 -1.17 0.20 2.44
C PRO A 147 -1.68 1.18 3.51
N GLU A 148 -1.46 0.84 4.77
CA GLU A 148 -1.98 1.60 5.90
C GLU A 148 -1.42 3.03 5.99
N ASP A 149 -0.11 3.17 5.81
CA ASP A 149 0.62 4.43 5.95
C ASP A 149 0.59 5.32 4.70
N VAL A 150 -0.23 4.98 3.68
CA VAL A 150 -0.14 5.58 2.35
C VAL A 150 -0.32 7.10 2.35
N LEU A 151 -1.22 7.63 3.20
CA LEU A 151 -1.45 9.07 3.35
C LEU A 151 -0.34 9.77 4.15
N ARG A 152 0.29 9.06 5.10
CA ARG A 152 1.47 9.56 5.80
C ARG A 152 2.65 9.69 4.86
N ARG A 153 2.93 8.65 4.06
CA ARG A 153 3.96 8.69 3.01
C ARG A 153 3.66 9.73 1.93
N TYR A 154 2.40 9.96 1.61
CA TYR A 154 2.00 11.08 0.74
C TYR A 154 2.42 12.41 1.37
N ALA A 155 2.06 12.66 2.63
CA ALA A 155 2.37 13.89 3.35
C ALA A 155 3.89 14.17 3.50
N GLU A 156 4.70 13.12 3.61
CA GLU A 156 6.17 13.19 3.70
C GLU A 156 6.85 13.53 2.36
N ARG A 157 6.23 13.18 1.22
CA ARG A 157 6.77 13.40 -0.13
C ARG A 157 6.33 14.71 -0.78
N LEU A 158 5.48 15.49 -0.10
CA LEU A 158 4.95 16.74 -0.65
C LEU A 158 6.09 17.71 -1.00
N PRO A 159 6.02 18.37 -2.18
CA PRO A 159 6.97 19.40 -2.52
C PRO A 159 6.77 20.63 -1.64
N THR A 160 7.76 21.52 -1.62
CA THR A 160 7.59 22.86 -1.06
C THR A 160 6.76 23.69 -2.04
N LEU A 161 5.64 24.21 -1.55
CA LEU A 161 4.72 25.09 -2.26
C LEU A 161 5.02 26.56 -1.97
N SER A 162 4.72 27.41 -2.94
CA SER A 162 4.80 28.87 -2.81
C SER A 162 3.82 29.37 -1.75
N PRO A 163 4.22 30.32 -0.89
CA PRO A 163 3.36 30.82 0.17
C PRO A 163 2.20 31.65 -0.41
N ARG A 164 0.97 31.37 0.03
CA ARG A 164 -0.24 32.12 -0.35
C ARG A 164 -1.06 32.50 0.89
N PRO A 165 -1.67 33.70 0.91
CA PRO A 165 -2.57 34.08 1.98
C PRO A 165 -3.76 33.12 2.01
N TYR A 166 -4.14 32.68 3.20
CA TYR A 166 -5.27 31.79 3.40
C TYR A 166 -6.59 32.53 3.24
N ALA A 167 -7.58 31.83 2.70
CA ALA A 167 -8.94 32.30 2.54
C ALA A 167 -9.93 31.34 3.20
N LEU A 168 -11.18 31.78 3.35
CA LEU A 168 -12.29 30.85 3.51
C LEU A 168 -12.36 29.97 2.26
N LEU A 169 -12.54 28.67 2.45
CA LEU A 169 -12.67 27.69 1.39
C LEU A 169 -14.02 26.99 1.53
N HIS A 170 -14.72 26.74 0.42
CA HIS A 170 -15.94 25.93 0.45
C HIS A 170 -15.60 24.44 0.54
N THR A 171 -14.60 23.97 -0.22
CA THR A 171 -14.07 22.59 -0.31
C THR A 171 -15.08 21.51 -0.74
N ASP A 172 -16.26 21.91 -1.19
CA ASP A 172 -17.28 20.99 -1.70
C ASP A 172 -18.19 21.65 -2.76
N LEU A 173 -17.61 22.56 -3.54
CA LEU A 173 -18.37 23.26 -4.56
C LEU A 173 -18.50 22.40 -5.82
N HIS A 174 -19.59 21.65 -5.93
CA HIS A 174 -19.95 20.85 -7.11
C HIS A 174 -21.39 21.11 -7.55
N ARG A 175 -21.81 20.51 -8.66
CA ARG A 175 -23.08 20.81 -9.36
C ARG A 175 -24.33 20.64 -8.49
N ASP A 176 -24.31 19.76 -7.49
CA ASP A 176 -25.45 19.58 -6.58
C ASP A 176 -25.49 20.65 -5.48
N ASN A 177 -24.33 21.21 -5.13
CA ASN A 177 -24.16 22.25 -4.11
C ASN A 177 -24.20 23.67 -4.68
N VAL A 178 -24.50 23.80 -5.98
CA VAL A 178 -24.71 25.08 -6.67
C VAL A 178 -26.15 25.15 -7.10
N ILE A 179 -26.91 26.10 -6.57
CA ILE A 179 -28.31 26.33 -6.93
C ILE A 179 -28.39 27.43 -7.97
N VAL A 180 -29.12 27.16 -9.05
CA VAL A 180 -29.53 28.14 -10.06
C VAL A 180 -30.89 28.69 -9.62
N PRO A 181 -30.97 29.97 -9.16
CA PRO A 181 -32.22 30.55 -8.71
C PRO A 181 -33.17 30.81 -9.87
N PHE A 182 -34.48 30.89 -9.57
CA PHE A 182 -35.50 31.22 -10.59
C PHE A 182 -35.49 32.71 -10.98
N VAL A 183 -34.87 33.55 -10.15
CA VAL A 183 -34.68 34.99 -10.39
C VAL A 183 -33.27 35.25 -10.96
N ALA A 184 -33.13 36.29 -11.79
CA ALA A 184 -31.93 36.50 -12.61
C ALA A 184 -30.66 36.90 -11.85
N GLU A 185 -30.77 37.40 -10.61
CA GLU A 185 -29.64 37.85 -9.79
C GLU A 185 -29.82 37.37 -8.33
N PRO A 186 -28.78 36.76 -7.71
CA PRO A 186 -27.49 36.40 -8.29
C PRO A 186 -27.63 35.21 -9.26
N PRO A 187 -26.66 34.97 -10.16
CA PRO A 187 -26.74 33.85 -11.10
C PRO A 187 -26.60 32.47 -10.44
N LEU A 188 -25.94 32.38 -9.27
CA LEU A 188 -25.65 31.12 -8.57
C LEU A 188 -25.61 31.32 -7.06
N ILE A 189 -26.08 30.32 -6.31
CA ILE A 189 -26.05 30.30 -4.84
C ILE A 189 -25.37 29.01 -4.37
N CYS A 190 -24.35 29.14 -3.52
CA CYS A 190 -23.64 28.01 -2.91
C CYS A 190 -24.34 27.56 -1.63
N VAL A 191 -24.61 26.27 -1.56
CA VAL A 191 -25.17 25.60 -0.37
C VAL A 191 -24.20 24.55 0.14
N ASP A 192 -24.48 24.05 1.34
CA ASP A 192 -23.68 23.01 2.00
C ASP A 192 -22.28 23.47 2.43
N TRP A 193 -22.25 24.28 3.48
CA TRP A 193 -21.01 24.86 4.02
C TRP A 193 -20.34 23.93 5.05
N GLU A 194 -20.82 22.70 5.19
CA GLU A 194 -20.44 21.81 6.28
C GLU A 194 -18.98 21.35 6.23
N LEU A 195 -18.37 21.39 5.05
CA LEU A 195 -16.97 21.01 4.80
C LEU A 195 -16.04 22.22 4.73
N ALA A 196 -16.58 23.45 4.81
CA ALA A 196 -15.79 24.65 4.64
C ALA A 196 -14.56 24.69 5.57
N SER A 197 -13.50 25.30 5.08
CA SER A 197 -12.19 25.33 5.71
C SER A 197 -11.55 26.70 5.61
N TYR A 198 -10.33 26.83 6.13
CA TYR A 198 -9.52 28.04 6.03
C TYR A 198 -8.08 27.68 5.67
N GLY A 199 -7.63 28.06 4.48
CA GLY A 199 -6.35 27.58 3.95
C GLY A 199 -6.00 28.15 2.59
N ASP A 200 -5.08 27.48 1.89
CA ASP A 200 -4.64 27.88 0.54
C ASP A 200 -5.83 27.85 -0.45
N PRO A 201 -6.17 28.98 -1.10
CA PRO A 201 -7.26 29.07 -2.09
C PRO A 201 -7.16 28.07 -3.24
N LEU A 202 -5.95 27.62 -3.58
CA LEU A 202 -5.71 26.68 -4.67
C LEU A 202 -6.30 25.29 -4.38
N HIS A 203 -6.46 24.93 -3.11
CA HIS A 203 -7.15 23.70 -2.72
C HIS A 203 -8.61 23.70 -3.17
N ASP A 204 -9.31 24.82 -2.98
CA ASP A 204 -10.73 24.92 -3.30
C ASP A 204 -10.97 24.83 -4.82
N LEU A 205 -10.08 25.46 -5.62
CA LEU A 205 -10.08 25.29 -7.07
C LEU A 205 -9.84 23.82 -7.47
N ALA A 206 -8.86 23.14 -6.84
CA ALA A 206 -8.56 21.75 -7.16
C ALA A 206 -9.74 20.82 -6.85
N THR A 207 -10.34 20.97 -5.68
CA THR A 207 -11.52 20.18 -5.29
C THR A 207 -12.70 20.47 -6.23
N HIS A 208 -12.91 21.74 -6.60
CA HIS A 208 -13.93 22.12 -7.59
C HIS A 208 -13.70 21.45 -8.94
N LEU A 209 -12.49 21.53 -9.52
CA LEU A 209 -12.20 20.92 -10.82
C LEU A 209 -12.48 19.41 -10.84
N VAL A 210 -12.12 18.71 -9.77
CA VAL A 210 -12.33 17.26 -9.64
C VAL A 210 -13.80 16.91 -9.45
N ARG A 211 -14.50 17.58 -8.53
CA ARG A 211 -15.88 17.23 -8.15
C ARG A 211 -16.93 17.77 -9.13
N MET A 212 -16.65 18.88 -9.81
CA MET A 212 -17.57 19.48 -10.79
C MET A 212 -17.63 18.70 -12.11
N ARG A 213 -16.65 17.80 -12.36
CA ARG A 213 -16.61 16.91 -13.53
C ARG A 213 -16.79 17.64 -14.85
N TYR A 214 -16.02 18.71 -15.03
CA TYR A 214 -15.90 19.40 -16.31
C TYR A 214 -15.33 18.46 -17.40
N PRO A 215 -15.71 18.65 -18.67
CA PRO A 215 -14.92 18.15 -19.80
C PRO A 215 -13.45 18.58 -19.66
N VAL A 216 -12.50 17.70 -20.02
CA VAL A 216 -11.06 17.95 -19.86
C VAL A 216 -10.62 19.24 -20.57
N ASP A 217 -11.22 19.54 -21.72
CA ASP A 217 -10.95 20.76 -22.51
C ASP A 217 -11.49 22.05 -21.89
N GLN A 218 -12.36 21.97 -20.87
CA GLN A 218 -12.88 23.14 -20.15
C GLN A 218 -12.06 23.49 -18.89
N TRP A 219 -11.13 22.62 -18.45
CA TRP A 219 -10.31 22.88 -17.26
C TRP A 219 -9.49 24.17 -17.38
N ASP A 220 -8.93 24.44 -18.56
CA ASP A 220 -8.14 25.65 -18.81
C ASP A 220 -8.99 26.92 -18.73
N GLU A 221 -10.23 26.87 -19.25
CA GLU A 221 -11.18 27.99 -19.17
C GLU A 221 -11.51 28.33 -17.72
N VAL A 222 -11.86 27.32 -16.93
CA VAL A 222 -12.24 27.46 -15.51
C VAL A 222 -11.06 27.97 -14.70
N THR A 223 -9.88 27.39 -14.90
CA THR A 223 -8.64 27.80 -14.21
C THR A 223 -8.26 29.24 -14.55
N ALA A 224 -8.39 29.65 -15.81
CA ALA A 224 -8.12 31.01 -16.24
C ALA A 224 -9.15 32.02 -15.71
N ALA A 225 -10.43 31.65 -15.65
CA ALA A 225 -11.48 32.48 -15.06
C ALA A 225 -11.24 32.69 -13.56
N TRP A 226 -10.97 31.60 -12.83
CA TRP A 226 -10.61 31.65 -11.42
C TRP A 226 -9.40 32.55 -11.18
N ARG A 227 -8.32 32.35 -11.95
CA ARG A 227 -7.11 33.17 -11.86
C ARG A 227 -7.42 34.65 -12.02
N ARG A 228 -8.21 35.03 -13.02
CA ARG A 228 -8.56 36.44 -13.27
C ARG A 228 -9.36 37.04 -12.12
N ALA A 229 -10.37 36.33 -11.63
CA ALA A 229 -11.23 36.81 -10.56
C ALA A 229 -10.47 36.92 -9.23
N VAL A 230 -9.75 35.88 -8.83
CA VAL A 230 -8.99 35.86 -7.58
C VAL A 230 -7.80 36.82 -7.62
N ALA A 231 -7.10 36.95 -8.75
CA ALA A 231 -5.99 37.92 -8.86
C ALA A 231 -6.46 39.37 -8.78
N HIS A 232 -7.71 39.66 -9.14
CA HIS A 232 -8.27 41.01 -9.00
C HIS A 232 -8.40 41.41 -7.52
N GLU A 233 -8.85 40.49 -6.67
CA GLU A 233 -9.09 40.73 -5.24
C GLU A 233 -7.83 40.49 -4.38
N CYS A 234 -7.09 39.42 -4.68
CA CYS A 234 -5.90 39.00 -3.93
C CYS A 234 -4.81 38.47 -4.89
N PRO A 235 -3.96 39.35 -5.46
CA PRO A 235 -2.89 38.95 -6.38
C PRO A 235 -1.92 37.90 -5.82
N ALA A 236 -1.69 37.92 -4.50
CA ALA A 236 -0.80 36.96 -3.84
C ALA A 236 -1.38 35.53 -3.81
N ALA A 237 -2.70 35.36 -3.91
CA ALA A 237 -3.36 34.05 -3.89
C ALA A 237 -3.19 33.25 -5.21
N VAL A 238 -2.69 33.87 -6.28
CA VAL A 238 -2.50 33.19 -7.58
C VAL A 238 -1.04 32.91 -7.91
N VAL A 239 -0.11 33.21 -7.00
CA VAL A 239 1.34 32.97 -7.19
C VAL A 239 1.58 31.50 -7.51
N ALA A 240 2.39 31.20 -8.54
CA ALA A 240 2.79 29.86 -8.98
C ALA A 240 1.63 28.85 -9.19
N MET A 241 0.39 29.33 -9.37
CA MET A 241 -0.79 28.46 -9.36
C MET A 241 -0.77 27.41 -10.47
N GLU A 242 -0.26 27.75 -11.66
CA GLU A 242 -0.26 26.85 -12.83
C GLU A 242 0.63 25.63 -12.59
N GLN A 243 1.76 25.82 -11.89
CA GLN A 243 2.70 24.74 -11.59
C GLN A 243 2.26 23.92 -10.37
N GLU A 244 1.58 24.56 -9.42
CA GLU A 244 1.28 23.97 -8.11
C GLU A 244 -0.14 23.40 -7.97
N LEU A 245 -1.09 23.77 -8.85
CA LEU A 245 -2.48 23.27 -8.82
C LEU A 245 -2.54 21.74 -8.87
N ARG A 246 -1.65 21.13 -9.67
CA ARG A 246 -1.54 19.66 -9.77
C ARG A 246 -1.37 18.99 -8.42
N HIS A 247 -0.67 19.60 -7.46
CA HIS A 247 -0.40 18.98 -6.16
C HIS A 247 -1.66 18.90 -5.29
N TYR A 248 -2.54 19.90 -5.39
CA TYR A 248 -3.85 19.84 -4.73
C TYR A 248 -4.83 18.91 -5.46
N VAL A 249 -4.76 18.82 -6.80
CA VAL A 249 -5.55 17.84 -7.57
C VAL A 249 -5.11 16.41 -7.24
N ASP A 250 -3.81 16.17 -7.14
CA ASP A 250 -3.23 14.89 -6.72
C ASP A 250 -3.69 14.53 -5.31
N PHE A 251 -3.74 15.50 -4.40
CA PHE A 251 -4.30 15.27 -3.06
C PHE A 251 -5.78 14.88 -3.10
N GLU A 252 -6.61 15.57 -3.89
CA GLU A 252 -8.03 15.22 -4.01
C GLU A 252 -8.20 13.80 -4.59
N ARG A 253 -7.40 13.42 -5.58
CA ARG A 253 -7.38 12.05 -6.12
C ARG A 253 -6.90 11.04 -5.08
N ALA A 254 -5.85 11.36 -4.34
CA ALA A 254 -5.27 10.53 -3.28
C ALA A 254 -6.26 10.26 -2.14
N GLN A 255 -7.00 11.29 -1.70
CA GLN A 255 -7.94 11.16 -0.58
C GLN A 255 -9.26 10.52 -1.01
N SER A 256 -9.72 10.74 -2.26
CA SER A 256 -11.00 10.21 -2.77
C SER A 256 -11.07 8.69 -2.90
N VAL A 257 -9.92 8.00 -3.00
CA VAL A 257 -9.92 6.52 -3.09
C VAL A 257 -10.59 5.86 -1.88
N PHE A 258 -10.46 6.47 -0.70
CA PHE A 258 -11.05 5.97 0.55
C PHE A 258 -12.59 6.07 0.54
N PRO A 259 -13.20 7.27 0.45
CA PRO A 259 -14.65 7.41 0.42
C PRO A 259 -15.28 6.68 -0.76
N ASP A 260 -14.68 6.72 -1.95
CA ASP A 260 -15.23 6.05 -3.15
C ASP A 260 -15.28 4.53 -2.94
N THR A 261 -14.21 3.94 -2.41
CA THR A 261 -14.16 2.50 -2.12
C THR A 261 -15.16 2.11 -1.03
N MET A 262 -15.23 2.87 0.06
CA MET A 262 -16.14 2.59 1.18
C MET A 262 -17.61 2.69 0.75
N ARG A 263 -17.97 3.72 -0.04
CA ARG A 263 -19.33 3.89 -0.59
C ARG A 263 -19.69 2.78 -1.57
N ALA A 264 -18.78 2.45 -2.50
CA ALA A 264 -18.99 1.35 -3.45
C ALA A 264 -19.19 0.01 -2.73
N ALA A 265 -18.38 -0.28 -1.71
CA ALA A 265 -18.47 -1.50 -0.92
C ALA A 265 -19.75 -1.57 -0.07
N ARG A 266 -20.16 -0.48 0.59
CA ARG A 266 -21.42 -0.43 1.36
C ARG A 266 -22.66 -0.48 0.47
N GLY A 267 -22.60 0.10 -0.73
CA GLY A 267 -23.70 0.10 -1.70
C GLY A 267 -24.18 -1.31 -2.09
N LEU A 268 -23.31 -2.32 -1.99
CA LEU A 268 -23.68 -3.72 -2.22
C LEU A 268 -24.66 -4.26 -1.18
N GLY A 269 -24.67 -3.73 0.05
CA GLY A 269 -25.53 -4.18 1.14
C GLY A 269 -27.02 -3.89 0.97
N ALA A 270 -27.42 -3.15 -0.07
CA ALA A 270 -28.81 -2.83 -0.38
C ALA A 270 -29.33 -3.53 -1.66
N ALA A 271 -28.48 -4.14 -2.47
CA ALA A 271 -28.88 -4.71 -3.76
C ALA A 271 -28.24 -6.11 -3.97
N ASP A 272 -29.06 -7.15 -3.88
CA ASP A 272 -28.73 -8.54 -4.23
C ASP A 272 -28.61 -8.74 -5.78
N GLU A 273 -28.09 -7.76 -6.52
CA GLU A 273 -27.97 -7.86 -8.00
C GLU A 273 -26.51 -8.02 -8.45
N PRO A 274 -26.18 -9.06 -9.24
CA PRO A 274 -24.85 -9.24 -9.86
C PRO A 274 -24.33 -8.02 -10.65
N LYS A 275 -25.24 -7.19 -11.18
CA LYS A 275 -24.91 -5.92 -11.85
C LYS A 275 -24.29 -4.89 -10.89
N GLY A 276 -24.67 -4.92 -9.61
CA GLY A 276 -24.13 -4.03 -8.58
C GLY A 276 -22.67 -4.32 -8.25
N LEU A 277 -22.28 -5.60 -8.22
CA LEU A 277 -20.91 -6.02 -7.91
C LEU A 277 -19.91 -5.55 -8.99
N GLN A 278 -20.23 -5.76 -10.26
CA GLN A 278 -19.38 -5.32 -11.36
C GLN A 278 -19.27 -3.79 -11.42
N ALA A 279 -20.39 -3.08 -11.21
CA ALA A 279 -20.38 -1.62 -11.18
C ALA A 279 -19.54 -1.08 -10.02
N ALA A 280 -19.66 -1.67 -8.83
CA ALA A 280 -18.84 -1.33 -7.68
C ALA A 280 -17.36 -1.63 -7.92
N ALA A 281 -17.03 -2.76 -8.54
CA ALA A 281 -15.66 -3.13 -8.89
C ALA A 281 -15.03 -2.15 -9.89
N ARG A 282 -15.78 -1.70 -10.91
CA ARG A 282 -15.34 -0.66 -11.84
C ARG A 282 -15.11 0.67 -11.12
N SER A 283 -16.05 1.10 -10.28
CA SER A 283 -15.92 2.33 -9.48
C SER A 283 -14.66 2.32 -8.61
N ILE A 284 -14.38 1.21 -7.93
CA ILE A 284 -13.17 1.03 -7.12
C ILE A 284 -11.92 1.03 -8.00
N SER A 285 -11.94 0.34 -9.14
CA SER A 285 -10.81 0.30 -10.08
C SER A 285 -10.48 1.70 -10.60
N ASP A 286 -11.49 2.48 -10.98
CA ASP A 286 -11.30 3.86 -11.44
C ASP A 286 -10.77 4.76 -10.33
N ALA A 287 -11.21 4.55 -9.07
CA ALA A 287 -10.70 5.29 -7.91
C ALA A 287 -9.23 4.94 -7.62
N LEU A 288 -8.85 3.66 -7.68
CA LEU A 288 -7.47 3.21 -7.52
C LEU A 288 -6.57 3.78 -8.63
N GLU A 289 -7.02 3.77 -9.88
CA GLU A 289 -6.24 4.29 -11.01
C GLU A 289 -5.97 5.79 -10.86
N ARG A 290 -6.99 6.59 -10.48
CA ARG A 290 -6.82 8.03 -10.20
C ARG A 290 -5.84 8.29 -9.07
N ALA A 291 -5.82 7.44 -8.05
CA ALA A 291 -4.96 7.60 -6.88
C ALA A 291 -3.57 6.98 -7.06
N ARG A 292 -3.34 6.20 -8.12
CA ARG A 292 -2.12 5.41 -8.35
C ARG A 292 -0.85 6.23 -8.24
N GLU A 293 -0.73 7.26 -9.09
CA GLU A 293 0.44 8.13 -9.13
C GLU A 293 0.56 8.98 -7.85
N PRO A 294 -0.48 9.71 -7.40
CA PRO A 294 -0.41 10.50 -6.17
C PRO A 294 0.09 9.69 -4.96
N LEU A 295 -0.50 8.51 -4.73
CA LEU A 295 -0.18 7.66 -3.60
C LEU A 295 1.04 6.76 -3.83
N ALA A 296 1.66 6.80 -5.02
CA ALA A 296 2.72 5.88 -5.44
C ALA A 296 2.35 4.41 -5.17
N LEU A 297 1.13 4.03 -5.56
CA LEU A 297 0.69 2.64 -5.52
C LEU A 297 1.47 1.81 -6.54
N GLY A 298 1.72 0.56 -6.20
CA GLY A 298 2.36 -0.40 -7.10
C GLY A 298 1.44 -0.84 -8.25
N GLU A 299 1.66 -2.04 -8.77
CA GLU A 299 0.76 -2.64 -9.73
C GLU A 299 -0.65 -2.80 -9.12
N LEU A 300 -1.65 -2.25 -9.83
CA LEU A 300 -3.04 -2.28 -9.39
C LEU A 300 -3.73 -3.56 -9.85
N PRO A 301 -4.65 -4.12 -9.04
CA PRO A 301 -5.48 -5.22 -9.48
C PRO A 301 -6.38 -4.80 -10.64
N GLY A 302 -6.46 -5.63 -11.69
CA GLY A 302 -7.45 -5.44 -12.75
C GLY A 302 -8.89 -5.59 -12.25
N VAL A 303 -9.86 -5.07 -13.00
CA VAL A 303 -11.29 -5.00 -12.62
C VAL A 303 -11.83 -6.36 -12.14
N THR A 304 -11.51 -7.46 -12.83
CA THR A 304 -11.94 -8.81 -12.45
C THR A 304 -11.42 -9.21 -11.06
N LYS A 305 -10.15 -8.89 -10.76
CA LYS A 305 -9.56 -9.19 -9.45
C LYS A 305 -10.17 -8.32 -8.35
N VAL A 306 -10.47 -7.05 -8.65
CA VAL A 306 -11.21 -6.15 -7.74
C VAL A 306 -12.60 -6.72 -7.44
N GLU A 307 -13.30 -7.21 -8.46
CA GLU A 307 -14.61 -7.87 -8.31
C GLU A 307 -14.53 -9.08 -7.38
N ASP A 308 -13.51 -9.92 -7.52
CA ASP A 308 -13.31 -11.11 -6.68
C ASP A 308 -12.99 -10.73 -5.23
N ILE A 309 -12.09 -9.75 -5.02
CA ILE A 309 -11.78 -9.21 -3.69
C ILE A 309 -13.07 -8.69 -3.03
N LEU A 310 -13.84 -7.89 -3.75
CA LEU A 310 -15.06 -7.28 -3.25
C LEU A 310 -16.15 -8.33 -2.95
N HIS A 311 -16.28 -9.35 -3.81
CA HIS A 311 -17.19 -10.47 -3.60
C HIS A 311 -16.87 -11.25 -2.32
N ARG A 312 -15.57 -11.54 -2.06
CA ARG A 312 -15.15 -12.22 -0.83
C ARG A 312 -15.45 -11.37 0.40
N TRP A 313 -15.09 -10.08 0.35
CA TRP A 313 -15.36 -9.13 1.42
C TRP A 313 -16.85 -9.01 1.76
N TYR A 314 -17.70 -8.99 0.72
CA TYR A 314 -19.16 -8.91 0.85
C TYR A 314 -19.77 -10.20 1.39
N THR A 315 -19.40 -11.35 0.81
CA THR A 315 -19.92 -12.67 1.20
C THR A 315 -19.61 -12.99 2.67
N ALA A 316 -18.39 -12.66 3.12
CA ALA A 316 -17.96 -12.85 4.50
C ALA A 316 -18.75 -12.01 5.53
N ARG A 317 -19.30 -10.87 5.10
CA ARG A 317 -20.16 -10.02 5.93
C ARG A 317 -21.59 -10.51 6.00
N LEU A 318 -22.08 -11.15 4.94
CA LEU A 318 -23.38 -11.82 4.97
C LEU A 318 -23.36 -13.04 5.90
N THR A 319 -22.25 -13.78 5.92
CA THR A 319 -22.09 -14.94 6.80
C THR A 319 -21.92 -14.55 8.28
N SER A 320 -21.28 -13.41 8.58
CA SER A 320 -21.10 -12.93 9.95
C SER A 320 -22.34 -12.24 10.54
N ARG A 321 -23.18 -11.59 9.71
CA ARG A 321 -24.43 -10.92 10.12
C ARG A 321 -25.61 -11.87 10.41
N ARG A 322 -25.39 -13.07 10.96
CA ARG A 322 -26.45 -14.04 11.31
C ARG A 322 -27.49 -13.46 12.30
N ARG A 323 -28.48 -12.76 11.74
CA ARG A 323 -29.80 -12.44 12.29
C ARG A 323 -30.91 -12.52 11.23
N THR A 324 -30.60 -12.84 9.96
CA THR A 324 -31.61 -13.02 8.91
C THR A 324 -31.72 -14.47 8.46
N ALA A 325 -32.95 -14.95 8.33
CA ALA A 325 -33.36 -16.34 8.10
C ALA A 325 -33.02 -16.93 6.71
N ARG A 326 -32.12 -16.31 5.92
CA ARG A 326 -31.70 -16.84 4.63
C ARG A 326 -30.40 -17.64 4.76
N PRO A 327 -30.27 -18.80 4.09
CA PRO A 327 -29.00 -19.49 4.01
C PRO A 327 -27.99 -18.60 3.27
N ALA A 328 -26.87 -18.28 3.92
CA ALA A 328 -25.79 -17.53 3.30
C ALA A 328 -25.32 -18.27 2.03
N PRO A 329 -24.95 -17.56 0.95
CA PRO A 329 -24.38 -18.19 -0.23
C PRO A 329 -23.16 -19.01 0.19
N ARG A 330 -23.18 -20.32 -0.13
CA ARG A 330 -22.04 -21.20 0.16
C ARG A 330 -20.89 -20.78 -0.77
N LEU A 331 -19.74 -20.44 -0.20
CA LEU A 331 -18.51 -20.27 -0.97
C LEU A 331 -18.22 -21.59 -1.71
N VAL A 332 -18.27 -21.52 -3.04
CA VAL A 332 -17.90 -22.62 -3.93
C VAL A 332 -16.42 -22.45 -4.27
N TRP A 333 -15.67 -23.53 -4.18
CA TRP A 333 -14.27 -23.57 -4.60
C TRP A 333 -14.01 -24.88 -5.36
N LEU A 334 -13.05 -24.85 -6.27
CA LEU A 334 -12.63 -26.00 -7.06
C LEU A 334 -11.29 -26.50 -6.53
N ARG A 335 -11.24 -27.78 -6.16
CA ARG A 335 -10.01 -28.42 -5.69
C ARG A 335 -9.06 -28.66 -6.85
N ALA A 336 -7.78 -28.36 -6.65
CA ALA A 336 -6.75 -28.66 -7.63
C ALA A 336 -6.48 -30.17 -7.74
N ASP A 337 -6.29 -30.67 -8.97
CA ASP A 337 -5.95 -32.06 -9.24
C ASP A 337 -4.59 -32.44 -8.63
N GLY A 338 -4.44 -33.67 -8.13
CA GLY A 338 -3.17 -34.18 -7.58
C GLY A 338 -2.90 -33.86 -6.10
N VAL A 339 -3.80 -33.19 -5.39
CA VAL A 339 -3.80 -33.18 -3.91
C VAL A 339 -4.34 -34.54 -3.45
N ALA A 340 -3.43 -35.47 -3.13
CA ALA A 340 -3.81 -36.80 -2.63
C ALA A 340 -4.80 -36.70 -1.46
N GLU A 341 -5.77 -37.63 -1.38
CA GLU A 341 -6.80 -37.75 -0.33
C GLU A 341 -6.25 -37.84 1.12
N ARG A 342 -4.93 -37.80 1.31
CA ARG A 342 -4.26 -37.88 2.61
C ARG A 342 -4.26 -36.56 3.40
N VAL A 343 -4.70 -35.44 2.84
CA VAL A 343 -4.73 -34.15 3.54
C VAL A 343 -6.00 -34.02 4.39
N ARG A 344 -5.81 -34.03 5.72
CA ARG A 344 -6.83 -34.07 6.78
C ARG A 344 -7.62 -32.77 6.98
N PHE A 345 -7.68 -31.86 6.01
CA PHE A 345 -8.43 -30.62 6.16
C PHE A 345 -9.78 -30.71 5.43
N PRO A 346 -10.92 -30.79 6.14
CA PRO A 346 -12.21 -31.02 5.51
C PRO A 346 -12.64 -29.86 4.61
N ASP A 347 -13.39 -30.13 3.54
CA ASP A 347 -13.92 -29.07 2.67
C ASP A 347 -14.75 -28.02 3.42
N ALA A 348 -15.39 -28.42 4.51
CA ALA A 348 -16.11 -27.51 5.39
C ALA A 348 -15.14 -26.52 6.09
N ALA A 349 -13.98 -27.00 6.53
CA ALA A 349 -12.93 -26.18 7.13
C ALA A 349 -12.30 -25.22 6.10
N VAL A 350 -12.11 -25.67 4.85
CA VAL A 350 -11.67 -24.80 3.75
C VAL A 350 -12.67 -23.68 3.50
N ARG A 351 -13.97 -24.00 3.43
CA ARG A 351 -15.02 -22.99 3.25
C ARG A 351 -15.08 -22.00 4.40
N GLU A 352 -14.91 -22.46 5.64
CA GLU A 352 -14.83 -21.56 6.81
C GLU A 352 -13.58 -20.66 6.72
N ALA A 353 -12.41 -21.21 6.36
CA ALA A 353 -11.20 -20.44 6.18
C ALA A 353 -11.36 -19.33 5.13
N LEU A 354 -11.94 -19.65 3.97
CA LEU A 354 -12.22 -18.67 2.90
C LEU A 354 -13.27 -17.63 3.31
N ALA A 355 -14.26 -18.01 4.13
CA ALA A 355 -15.24 -17.07 4.68
C ALA A 355 -14.58 -16.12 5.69
N ALA A 356 -13.74 -16.66 6.57
CA ALA A 356 -12.97 -15.87 7.54
C ALA A 356 -11.96 -14.95 6.85
N GLU A 357 -11.35 -15.38 5.74
CA GLU A 357 -10.44 -14.58 4.92
C GLU A 357 -11.12 -13.29 4.43
N GLY A 358 -12.32 -13.39 3.84
CA GLY A 358 -13.04 -12.21 3.36
C GLY A 358 -13.47 -11.26 4.50
N ALA A 359 -13.59 -11.75 5.72
CA ALA A 359 -13.93 -10.95 6.90
C ALA A 359 -12.68 -10.46 7.68
N ALA A 360 -11.48 -10.83 7.26
CA ALA A 360 -10.26 -10.55 8.00
C ALA A 360 -10.04 -9.03 8.13
N GLY A 361 -9.72 -8.61 9.36
CA GLY A 361 -9.25 -7.25 9.63
C GLY A 361 -7.82 -7.05 9.09
N ALA A 362 -7.39 -5.78 9.06
CA ALA A 362 -6.06 -5.43 8.54
C ALA A 362 -4.92 -6.15 9.27
N ASP A 363 -5.05 -6.33 10.59
CA ASP A 363 -4.01 -6.96 11.44
C ASP A 363 -3.75 -8.44 11.12
N HIS A 364 -4.60 -9.07 10.31
CA HIS A 364 -4.47 -10.47 9.92
C HIS A 364 -4.09 -10.64 8.44
N VAL A 365 -3.92 -9.54 7.68
CA VAL A 365 -3.62 -9.56 6.24
C VAL A 365 -2.21 -9.03 6.03
N PHE A 366 -1.32 -9.90 5.55
CA PHE A 366 0.10 -9.62 5.35
C PHE A 366 0.46 -9.73 3.87
N LYS A 367 1.06 -8.69 3.31
CA LYS A 367 1.55 -8.71 1.93
C LYS A 367 2.98 -9.27 1.88
N GLY A 368 3.17 -10.41 1.24
CA GLY A 368 4.47 -10.98 0.88
C GLY A 368 4.96 -10.52 -0.49
N THR A 369 6.06 -11.10 -0.95
CA THR A 369 6.70 -10.82 -2.26
C THR A 369 5.86 -11.30 -3.44
N GLY A 370 5.33 -12.52 -3.38
CA GLY A 370 4.45 -13.09 -4.41
C GLY A 370 3.00 -13.32 -3.99
N HIS A 371 2.69 -13.16 -2.70
CA HIS A 371 1.43 -13.62 -2.11
C HIS A 371 0.82 -12.64 -1.13
N LEU A 372 -0.52 -12.56 -1.12
CA LEU A 372 -1.30 -11.99 -0.03
C LEU A 372 -1.61 -13.12 0.94
N ASN A 373 -1.17 -12.96 2.18
CA ASN A 373 -1.31 -13.95 3.24
C ASN A 373 -2.35 -13.47 4.25
N THR A 374 -3.39 -14.25 4.49
CA THR A 374 -4.43 -13.93 5.48
C THR A 374 -4.47 -15.00 6.56
N VAL A 375 -4.20 -14.64 7.81
CA VAL A 375 -4.27 -15.56 8.95
C VAL A 375 -5.70 -15.60 9.48
N VAL A 376 -6.28 -16.79 9.60
CA VAL A 376 -7.67 -16.97 10.00
C VAL A 376 -7.83 -18.13 10.99
N ARG A 377 -8.79 -17.99 11.91
CA ARG A 377 -9.21 -19.08 12.80
C ARG A 377 -10.41 -19.80 12.20
N VAL A 378 -10.28 -21.10 12.02
CA VAL A 378 -11.34 -22.05 11.66
C VAL A 378 -11.80 -22.67 12.97
N ARG A 379 -13.11 -22.66 13.26
CA ARG A 379 -13.68 -23.18 14.51
C ARG A 379 -14.32 -24.55 14.31
N GLU A 380 -14.94 -24.80 13.15
CA GLU A 380 -15.64 -26.05 12.85
C GLU A 380 -15.48 -26.47 11.38
N PRO A 381 -15.14 -27.74 11.08
CA PRO A 381 -15.08 -28.90 11.98
C PRO A 381 -13.73 -29.09 12.69
N VAL A 382 -12.74 -28.23 12.44
CA VAL A 382 -11.40 -28.33 13.03
C VAL A 382 -11.08 -27.01 13.69
N ASP A 383 -10.83 -27.01 15.00
CA ASP A 383 -10.38 -25.82 15.71
C ASP A 383 -8.89 -25.58 15.42
N ALA A 384 -8.59 -24.72 14.45
CA ALA A 384 -7.25 -24.50 13.94
C ALA A 384 -7.04 -23.09 13.39
N THR A 385 -5.85 -22.54 13.62
CA THR A 385 -5.39 -21.32 12.93
C THR A 385 -4.68 -21.73 11.64
N VAL A 386 -5.10 -21.14 10.52
CA VAL A 386 -4.56 -21.41 9.19
C VAL A 386 -4.20 -20.12 8.48
N ILE A 387 -3.37 -20.22 7.44
CA ILE A 387 -3.02 -19.10 6.58
C ILE A 387 -3.57 -19.37 5.17
N VAL A 388 -4.39 -18.44 4.67
CA VAL A 388 -4.89 -18.45 3.29
C VAL A 388 -3.94 -17.59 2.46
N ARG A 389 -3.29 -18.20 1.47
CA ARG A 389 -2.32 -17.57 0.57
C ARG A 389 -2.95 -17.39 -0.80
N ARG A 390 -3.00 -16.16 -1.30
CA ARG A 390 -3.44 -15.84 -2.67
C ARG A 390 -2.30 -15.24 -3.46
N ARG A 391 -2.11 -15.69 -4.69
CA ARG A 391 -1.09 -15.12 -5.58
C ARG A 391 -1.45 -13.67 -5.89
N LEU A 392 -0.50 -12.77 -5.69
CA LEU A 392 -0.60 -11.40 -6.18
C LEU A 392 -0.27 -11.45 -7.68
N GLY A 393 -1.16 -10.92 -8.51
CA GLY A 393 -0.88 -10.77 -9.94
C GLY A 393 0.35 -9.89 -10.13
N GLY A 394 1.24 -10.32 -11.04
CA GLY A 394 2.53 -9.70 -11.25
C GLY A 394 3.61 -10.78 -11.28
N ALA A 395 4.10 -11.09 -12.47
CA ALA A 395 5.30 -11.91 -12.63
C ALA A 395 6.48 -11.11 -12.03
N GLY A 396 6.77 -11.33 -10.75
CA GLY A 396 8.01 -10.85 -10.15
C GLY A 396 9.20 -11.40 -10.92
N PHE A 397 10.35 -10.74 -10.77
CA PHE A 397 11.64 -11.03 -11.44
C PHE A 397 12.18 -12.48 -11.31
N GLU A 398 11.41 -13.40 -10.71
CA GLU A 398 11.86 -14.61 -10.06
C GLU A 398 11.35 -15.91 -10.68
N ASP A 399 10.42 -15.90 -11.64
CA ASP A 399 9.72 -17.10 -12.16
C ASP A 399 10.59 -18.16 -12.88
N MET A 400 11.87 -17.89 -13.16
CA MET A 400 12.74 -18.83 -13.88
C MET A 400 13.45 -19.80 -12.92
N GLY A 401 12.99 -21.05 -12.89
CA GLY A 401 13.64 -22.17 -12.18
C GLY A 401 13.28 -22.32 -10.70
N ARG A 402 12.16 -21.73 -10.26
CA ARG A 402 11.54 -22.00 -8.95
C ARG A 402 10.78 -23.32 -9.01
N LEU A 403 10.74 -24.04 -7.89
CA LEU A 403 9.85 -25.17 -7.71
C LEU A 403 8.45 -24.68 -7.30
N ASP A 404 7.43 -25.49 -7.58
CA ASP A 404 6.09 -25.23 -7.06
C ASP A 404 6.11 -25.36 -5.52
N GLU A 405 5.77 -24.28 -4.81
CA GLU A 405 5.81 -24.23 -3.33
C GLU A 405 4.99 -25.39 -2.72
N ASN A 406 3.82 -25.70 -3.29
CA ASN A 406 2.95 -26.73 -2.77
C ASN A 406 3.54 -28.14 -2.99
N GLU A 407 4.23 -28.36 -4.11
CA GLU A 407 5.01 -29.59 -4.32
C GLU A 407 6.17 -29.72 -3.34
N VAL A 408 6.89 -28.63 -3.07
CA VAL A 408 7.98 -28.60 -2.10
C VAL A 408 7.49 -28.93 -0.70
N LEU A 409 6.44 -28.27 -0.21
CA LEU A 409 5.88 -28.55 1.13
C LEU A 409 5.42 -30.01 1.27
N ARG A 410 4.83 -30.59 0.21
CA ARG A 410 4.46 -32.03 0.19
C ARG A 410 5.69 -32.93 0.23
N ALA A 411 6.75 -32.60 -0.50
CA ALA A 411 7.98 -33.37 -0.47
C ALA A 411 8.63 -33.35 0.92
N LEU A 412 8.66 -32.18 1.58
CA LEU A 412 9.16 -32.06 2.95
C LEU A 412 8.38 -32.94 3.92
N GLU A 413 7.03 -32.94 3.85
CA GLU A 413 6.20 -33.77 4.73
C GLU A 413 6.41 -35.28 4.52
N ILE A 414 6.74 -35.71 3.29
CA ILE A 414 6.94 -37.13 2.96
C ILE A 414 8.35 -37.62 3.33
N PHE A 415 9.38 -36.82 3.04
CA PHE A 415 10.78 -37.27 3.07
C PHE A 415 11.58 -36.73 4.25
N CYS A 416 11.12 -35.67 4.92
CA CYS A 416 11.89 -34.95 5.92
C CYS A 416 11.11 -34.81 7.23
N GLU A 417 11.21 -35.80 8.12
CA GLU A 417 10.55 -35.75 9.43
C GLU A 417 11.05 -34.60 10.33
N ARG A 418 12.31 -34.20 10.17
CA ARG A 418 12.96 -33.18 11.01
C ARG A 418 12.89 -31.76 10.45
N VAL A 419 12.55 -31.59 9.16
CA VAL A 419 12.38 -30.26 8.58
C VAL A 419 11.02 -29.75 8.99
N ARG A 420 10.99 -28.68 9.79
CA ARG A 420 9.75 -28.01 10.17
C ARG A 420 9.42 -26.97 9.13
N ALA A 421 8.30 -27.16 8.46
CA ALA A 421 7.71 -26.23 7.50
C ALA A 421 6.18 -26.21 7.66
N PRO A 422 5.49 -25.18 7.14
CA PRO A 422 4.03 -25.19 7.06
C PRO A 422 3.53 -26.43 6.31
N ARG A 423 2.43 -27.01 6.79
CA ARG A 423 1.74 -28.11 6.10
C ARG A 423 0.77 -27.56 5.08
N LEU A 424 0.75 -28.16 3.90
CA LEU A 424 -0.24 -27.87 2.88
C LEU A 424 -1.59 -28.52 3.25
N LEU A 425 -2.60 -27.70 3.54
CA LEU A 425 -3.93 -28.15 3.97
C LEU A 425 -4.95 -28.20 2.84
N ALA A 426 -4.89 -27.27 1.88
CA ALA A 426 -5.72 -27.30 0.69
C ALA A 426 -5.09 -26.45 -0.43
N VAL A 427 -5.38 -26.80 -1.68
CA VAL A 427 -5.06 -25.99 -2.87
C VAL A 427 -6.27 -26.01 -3.79
N GLY A 428 -6.65 -24.85 -4.30
CA GLY A 428 -7.75 -24.74 -5.23
C GLY A 428 -7.95 -23.33 -5.77
N SER A 429 -9.07 -23.12 -6.46
CA SER A 429 -9.46 -21.83 -6.98
C SER A 429 -10.85 -21.45 -6.49
N SER A 430 -11.03 -20.18 -6.12
CA SER A 430 -12.35 -19.65 -5.77
C SER A 430 -13.17 -19.35 -7.03
N ARG A 431 -12.48 -18.86 -8.07
CA ARG A 431 -12.96 -18.55 -9.43
C ARG A 431 -11.79 -18.70 -10.41
N PRO A 432 -12.02 -18.77 -11.73
CA PRO A 432 -10.93 -18.78 -12.72
C PRO A 432 -9.98 -17.59 -12.51
N GLY A 433 -8.69 -17.85 -12.25
CA GLY A 433 -7.69 -16.80 -11.98
C GLY A 433 -7.60 -16.32 -10.53
N ASP A 434 -8.36 -16.91 -9.61
CA ASP A 434 -8.33 -16.62 -8.16
C ASP A 434 -7.91 -17.86 -7.35
N ASP A 435 -6.68 -18.30 -7.63
CA ASP A 435 -6.04 -19.45 -6.99
C ASP A 435 -5.60 -19.13 -5.55
N PHE A 436 -5.72 -20.14 -4.69
CA PHE A 436 -5.31 -20.06 -3.29
C PHE A 436 -4.70 -21.37 -2.80
N ALA A 437 -3.87 -21.24 -1.76
CA ALA A 437 -3.44 -22.36 -0.93
C ALA A 437 -3.78 -22.06 0.54
N VAL A 438 -4.18 -23.09 1.29
CA VAL A 438 -4.36 -23.03 2.74
C VAL A 438 -3.22 -23.80 3.37
N HIS A 439 -2.39 -23.12 4.17
CA HIS A 439 -1.33 -23.77 4.93
C HIS A 439 -1.64 -23.75 6.43
N SER A 440 -1.00 -24.63 7.21
CA SER A 440 -1.00 -24.51 8.66
C SER A 440 -0.31 -23.22 9.09
N TYR A 441 -0.88 -22.47 10.02
CA TYR A 441 -0.23 -21.30 10.57
C TYR A 441 0.95 -21.72 11.49
N VAL A 442 2.08 -21.02 11.35
CA VAL A 442 3.29 -21.23 12.16
C VAL A 442 3.47 -20.00 13.05
N GLY A 443 3.05 -20.14 14.30
CA GLY A 443 3.08 -19.12 15.34
C GLY A 443 2.34 -19.63 16.57
N ARG A 444 2.05 -18.75 17.52
CA ARG A 444 1.30 -19.14 18.72
C ARG A 444 -0.16 -19.41 18.35
N PRO A 445 -0.75 -20.58 18.71
CA PRO A 445 -2.10 -20.94 18.27
C PRO A 445 -3.21 -19.96 18.67
N ASP A 446 -3.03 -19.27 19.80
CA ASP A 446 -3.99 -18.32 20.37
C ASP A 446 -3.73 -16.86 19.96
N ASP A 447 -2.68 -16.62 19.18
CA ASP A 447 -2.26 -15.30 18.71
C ASP A 447 -2.22 -15.31 17.17
N MET A 448 -3.18 -14.63 16.54
CA MET A 448 -3.20 -14.47 15.08
C MET A 448 -2.27 -13.34 14.59
N GLY A 449 -1.48 -12.75 15.49
CA GLY A 449 -0.49 -11.72 15.17
C GLY A 449 0.70 -12.23 14.35
N ALA A 450 1.67 -11.34 14.10
CA ALA A 450 2.88 -11.71 13.38
C ALA A 450 3.77 -12.63 14.24
N PRO A 451 4.32 -13.72 13.66
CA PRO A 451 5.18 -14.64 14.40
C PRO A 451 6.51 -14.00 14.83
N THR A 452 7.18 -14.60 15.81
CA THR A 452 8.47 -14.09 16.31
C THR A 452 9.62 -14.56 15.43
N HIS A 453 10.37 -13.60 14.89
CA HIS A 453 11.53 -13.84 14.02
C HIS A 453 12.88 -13.54 14.71
N PRO A 454 13.94 -14.36 14.50
CA PRO A 454 15.27 -14.16 15.08
C PRO A 454 16.08 -13.06 14.34
N LYS A 455 15.56 -11.84 14.29
CA LYS A 455 16.12 -10.68 13.57
C LYS A 455 17.52 -10.23 14.04
N ASP A 456 17.90 -10.62 15.25
CA ASP A 456 19.18 -10.27 15.90
C ASP A 456 20.18 -11.44 15.91
N GLY A 457 19.90 -12.47 15.11
CA GLY A 457 20.72 -13.68 15.01
C GLY A 457 20.16 -14.84 15.85
N LEU A 458 20.69 -16.03 15.58
CA LEU A 458 20.22 -17.27 16.21
C LEU A 458 21.00 -17.56 17.50
N THR A 459 20.31 -18.16 18.47
CA THR A 459 20.96 -18.80 19.61
C THR A 459 21.79 -20.01 19.17
N PRO A 460 22.73 -20.52 20.00
CA PRO A 460 23.50 -21.72 19.65
C PRO A 460 22.65 -22.97 19.38
N HIS A 461 21.46 -23.05 19.99
CA HIS A 461 20.54 -24.17 19.79
C HIS A 461 19.78 -24.01 18.47
N GLU A 462 19.17 -22.84 18.22
CA GLU A 462 18.50 -22.57 16.94
C GLU A 462 19.46 -22.65 15.74
N ALA A 463 20.72 -22.26 15.93
CA ALA A 463 21.75 -22.39 14.89
C ALA A 463 22.08 -23.85 14.55
N ASP A 464 22.17 -24.72 15.57
CA ASP A 464 22.35 -26.16 15.35
C ASP A 464 21.14 -26.78 14.67
N GLU A 465 19.96 -26.38 15.13
CA GLU A 465 18.67 -26.82 14.63
C GLU A 465 18.44 -26.41 13.16
N LEU A 466 18.81 -25.18 12.78
CA LEU A 466 18.76 -24.75 11.39
C LEU A 466 19.67 -25.61 10.52
N VAL A 467 20.91 -25.84 10.96
CA VAL A 467 21.88 -26.66 10.20
C VAL A 467 21.40 -28.10 10.08
N ASP A 468 20.85 -28.68 11.13
CA ASP A 468 20.29 -30.04 11.09
C ASP A 468 19.14 -30.14 10.08
N GLN A 469 18.25 -29.15 10.05
CA GLN A 469 17.19 -29.08 9.03
C GLN A 469 17.75 -28.95 7.61
N LEU A 470 18.78 -28.13 7.39
CA LEU A 470 19.45 -28.03 6.08
C LEU A 470 20.09 -29.36 5.66
N CYS A 471 20.64 -30.13 6.60
CA CYS A 471 21.17 -31.46 6.31
C CYS A 471 20.05 -32.45 5.91
N GLU A 472 18.88 -32.34 6.53
CA GLU A 472 17.73 -33.22 6.24
C GLU A 472 17.12 -32.96 4.86
N LEU A 473 17.29 -31.75 4.30
CA LEU A 473 16.87 -31.45 2.91
C LEU A 473 17.60 -32.30 1.87
N THR A 474 18.76 -32.89 2.21
CA THR A 474 19.48 -33.83 1.33
C THR A 474 18.73 -35.14 1.09
N LEU A 475 17.74 -35.46 1.94
CA LEU A 475 16.91 -36.66 1.81
C LEU A 475 15.82 -36.54 0.74
N VAL A 476 15.51 -35.31 0.29
CA VAL A 476 14.47 -35.08 -0.71
C VAL A 476 14.95 -35.54 -2.10
N PRO A 477 14.24 -36.45 -2.79
CA PRO A 477 14.62 -36.89 -4.13
C PRO A 477 14.43 -35.78 -5.17
N VAL A 478 15.52 -35.08 -5.51
CA VAL A 478 15.50 -33.92 -6.44
C VAL A 478 14.97 -34.27 -7.84
N ALA A 479 15.07 -35.53 -8.27
CA ALA A 479 14.55 -36.02 -9.54
C ALA A 479 13.03 -35.85 -9.68
N ARG A 480 12.30 -35.73 -8.55
CA ARG A 480 10.85 -35.53 -8.54
C ARG A 480 10.44 -34.22 -9.19
N PHE A 481 11.28 -33.20 -9.09
CA PHE A 481 10.99 -31.86 -9.58
C PHE A 481 11.29 -31.65 -11.07
N GLY A 482 11.63 -32.71 -11.81
CA GLY A 482 11.78 -32.68 -13.28
C GLY A 482 12.90 -31.78 -13.82
N GLY A 483 13.85 -31.37 -12.98
CA GLY A 483 14.94 -30.48 -13.39
C GLY A 483 15.92 -31.17 -14.34
N GLU A 484 16.12 -30.61 -15.53
CA GLU A 484 17.20 -31.01 -16.42
C GLU A 484 18.58 -30.73 -15.76
N PRO A 485 19.59 -31.58 -16.00
CA PRO A 485 20.97 -31.29 -15.59
C PRO A 485 21.40 -29.95 -16.19
N ARG A 486 21.85 -29.02 -15.33
CA ARG A 486 22.30 -27.69 -15.78
C ARG A 486 23.71 -27.82 -16.37
N PRO A 487 23.92 -27.58 -17.68
CA PRO A 487 25.23 -27.74 -18.31
C PRO A 487 26.32 -26.87 -17.66
N GLU A 488 25.95 -25.67 -17.21
CA GLU A 488 26.83 -24.71 -16.53
C GLU A 488 26.97 -24.92 -15.01
N GLY A 489 26.34 -25.96 -14.45
CA GLY A 489 26.28 -26.21 -13.01
C GLY A 489 25.45 -25.17 -12.24
N PHE A 490 25.28 -25.39 -10.93
CA PHE A 490 24.44 -24.50 -10.11
C PHE A 490 25.01 -23.08 -9.97
N TYR A 491 26.33 -22.94 -9.80
CA TYR A 491 26.98 -21.64 -9.64
C TYR A 491 26.94 -20.80 -10.93
N GLY A 492 27.20 -21.41 -12.09
CA GLY A 492 27.08 -20.76 -13.39
C GLY A 492 25.66 -20.25 -13.63
N TRP A 493 24.66 -21.09 -13.34
CA TRP A 493 23.25 -20.72 -13.40
C TRP A 493 22.92 -19.54 -12.46
N LEU A 494 23.47 -19.54 -11.24
CA LEU A 494 23.23 -18.47 -10.26
C LEU A 494 23.82 -17.13 -10.73
N CYS A 495 25.00 -17.15 -11.36
CA CYS A 495 25.63 -15.99 -11.98
C CYS A 495 24.79 -15.47 -13.15
N ALA A 496 24.33 -16.35 -14.04
CA ALA A 496 23.47 -15.99 -15.16
C ALA A 496 22.15 -15.37 -14.68
N ARG A 497 21.55 -15.91 -13.61
CA ARG A 497 20.33 -15.37 -12.99
C ARG A 497 20.55 -13.99 -12.40
N LEU A 498 21.68 -13.74 -11.73
CA LEU A 498 22.01 -12.41 -11.22
C LEU A 498 22.21 -11.40 -12.36
N ALA A 499 22.90 -11.78 -13.43
CA ALA A 499 23.06 -10.93 -14.60
C ALA A 499 21.71 -10.60 -15.25
N ALA A 500 20.81 -11.60 -15.37
CA ALA A 500 19.47 -11.40 -15.90
C ALA A 500 18.61 -10.49 -15.02
N LEU A 501 18.77 -10.57 -13.69
CA LEU A 501 18.14 -9.62 -12.76
C LEU A 501 18.58 -8.20 -13.09
N VAL A 502 19.88 -7.96 -13.26
CA VAL A 502 20.42 -6.63 -13.55
C VAL A 502 19.91 -6.10 -14.89
N THR A 503 19.83 -6.93 -15.94
CA THR A 503 19.30 -6.49 -17.25
C THR A 503 17.85 -5.98 -17.17
N ARG A 504 17.05 -6.46 -16.20
CA ARG A 504 15.63 -6.11 -16.09
C ARG A 504 15.37 -4.95 -15.12
N LEU A 505 16.38 -4.46 -14.40
CA LEU A 505 16.21 -3.34 -13.48
C LEU A 505 15.76 -2.07 -14.23
N PRO A 506 14.96 -1.19 -13.58
CA PRO A 506 14.60 0.10 -14.16
C PRO A 506 15.83 0.92 -14.54
N LYS A 507 15.67 1.76 -15.56
CA LYS A 507 16.75 2.58 -16.12
C LYS A 507 17.38 3.48 -15.04
N GLU A 508 16.57 4.02 -14.16
CA GLU A 508 16.96 4.90 -13.05
C GLU A 508 17.85 4.16 -12.04
N THR A 509 17.53 2.89 -11.74
CA THR A 509 18.36 2.03 -10.89
C THR A 509 19.70 1.73 -11.56
N LEU A 510 19.69 1.46 -12.87
CA LEU A 510 20.90 1.16 -13.63
C LEU A 510 21.83 2.38 -13.78
N GLU A 511 21.27 3.56 -14.03
CA GLU A 511 22.03 4.82 -14.07
C GLU A 511 22.72 5.09 -12.72
N LEU A 512 22.02 4.87 -11.60
CA LEU A 512 22.63 4.99 -10.28
C LEU A 512 23.68 3.91 -10.00
N ALA A 513 23.46 2.67 -10.48
CA ALA A 513 24.42 1.58 -10.35
C ALA A 513 25.74 1.93 -11.06
N LEU A 514 25.65 2.51 -12.26
CA LEU A 514 26.80 2.99 -13.04
C LEU A 514 27.57 4.09 -12.31
N VAL A 515 26.87 5.09 -11.74
CA VAL A 515 27.50 6.16 -10.94
C VAL A 515 28.25 5.59 -9.74
N LEU A 516 27.74 4.51 -9.14
CA LEU A 516 28.34 3.83 -8.00
C LEU A 516 29.42 2.81 -8.38
N GLY A 517 29.72 2.66 -9.68
CA GLY A 517 30.74 1.73 -10.18
C GLY A 517 30.36 0.25 -10.09
N LEU A 518 29.06 -0.06 -10.00
CA LEU A 518 28.59 -1.44 -10.10
C LEU A 518 28.58 -1.88 -11.57
N PRO A 519 29.02 -3.12 -11.89
CA PRO A 519 29.11 -3.61 -13.26
C PRO A 519 27.73 -3.71 -13.95
N ASP A 520 27.69 -3.72 -15.27
CA ASP A 520 26.48 -4.10 -16.00
C ASP A 520 26.33 -5.63 -16.03
N ALA A 521 25.26 -6.12 -16.67
CA ALA A 521 25.00 -7.56 -16.77
C ALA A 521 26.11 -8.34 -17.49
N GLY A 522 26.82 -7.72 -18.45
CA GLY A 522 27.95 -8.33 -19.14
C GLY A 522 29.16 -8.45 -18.24
N GLY A 523 29.56 -7.33 -17.62
CA GLY A 523 30.67 -7.29 -16.66
C GLY A 523 30.44 -8.21 -15.45
N LEU A 524 29.21 -8.40 -15.00
CA LEU A 524 28.89 -9.38 -13.95
C LEU A 524 29.20 -10.82 -14.38
N ARG A 525 28.87 -11.19 -15.63
CA ARG A 525 29.16 -12.53 -16.14
C ARG A 525 30.66 -12.77 -16.20
N ASP A 526 31.42 -11.79 -16.66
CA ASP A 526 32.88 -11.90 -16.76
C ASP A 526 33.54 -12.00 -15.37
N ILE A 527 33.09 -11.17 -14.42
CA ILE A 527 33.69 -11.10 -13.09
C ILE A 527 33.34 -12.33 -12.24
N LEU A 528 32.10 -12.82 -12.33
CA LEU A 528 31.63 -13.95 -11.52
C LEU A 528 31.90 -15.30 -12.18
N GLY A 529 31.86 -15.36 -13.51
CA GLY A 529 32.08 -16.57 -14.31
C GLY A 529 33.53 -17.08 -14.30
N SER A 530 34.48 -16.28 -13.78
CA SER A 530 35.88 -16.68 -13.65
C SER A 530 36.15 -17.66 -12.49
N HIS A 531 35.15 -17.98 -11.67
CA HIS A 531 35.29 -18.87 -10.52
C HIS A 531 34.60 -20.20 -10.81
N GLU A 532 35.36 -21.29 -10.68
CA GLU A 532 34.81 -22.64 -10.63
C GLU A 532 34.64 -23.04 -9.17
N VAL A 533 33.46 -23.60 -8.84
CA VAL A 533 33.19 -24.17 -7.53
C VAL A 533 33.19 -25.69 -7.63
N SER A 534 33.42 -26.36 -6.51
CA SER A 534 33.41 -27.82 -6.43
C SER A 534 32.02 -28.39 -6.77
N ASP A 535 31.99 -29.42 -7.61
CA ASP A 535 30.73 -30.06 -8.06
C ASP A 535 30.10 -30.95 -6.99
N ARG A 536 29.21 -30.41 -6.15
CA ARG A 536 28.54 -31.16 -5.08
C ARG A 536 27.24 -31.79 -5.57
N ARG A 537 26.84 -32.88 -4.90
CA ARG A 537 25.54 -33.48 -5.16
C ARG A 537 24.42 -32.46 -4.88
N PRO A 538 23.52 -32.20 -5.85
CA PRO A 538 22.49 -31.19 -5.69
C PRO A 538 21.39 -31.64 -4.71
N VAL A 539 20.83 -30.69 -3.98
CA VAL A 539 19.81 -30.91 -2.95
C VAL A 539 18.67 -29.90 -3.10
N LEU A 540 17.57 -30.12 -2.39
CA LEU A 540 16.54 -29.10 -2.24
C LEU A 540 17.07 -27.94 -1.39
N LEU A 541 16.89 -26.72 -1.89
CA LEU A 541 17.24 -25.46 -1.23
C LEU A 541 15.97 -24.66 -0.96
N HIS A 542 15.95 -23.93 0.15
CA HIS A 542 14.97 -22.91 0.46
C HIS A 542 15.07 -21.71 -0.50
N GLY A 543 16.29 -21.33 -0.90
CA GLY A 543 16.53 -20.28 -1.91
C GLY A 543 16.43 -18.84 -1.38
N ASP A 544 15.64 -18.60 -0.32
CA ASP A 544 15.61 -17.32 0.40
C ASP A 544 15.67 -17.42 1.93
N LEU A 545 16.73 -18.02 2.45
CA LEU A 545 16.86 -18.27 3.88
C LEU A 545 17.30 -17.04 4.71
N ASN A 546 16.41 -16.06 4.82
CA ASN A 546 16.61 -14.82 5.58
C ASN A 546 15.97 -14.93 7.00
N PRO A 547 16.28 -14.04 7.96
CA PRO A 547 15.79 -14.20 9.34
C PRO A 547 14.28 -14.04 9.50
N TRP A 548 13.58 -13.42 8.55
CA TRP A 548 12.12 -13.28 8.54
C TRP A 548 11.40 -14.52 8.00
N ASN A 549 12.14 -15.41 7.31
CA ASN A 549 11.65 -16.71 6.88
C ASN A 549 11.88 -17.81 7.95
N LEU A 550 12.26 -17.40 9.16
CA LEU A 550 12.46 -18.24 10.33
C LEU A 550 11.49 -17.85 11.45
N VAL A 551 10.78 -18.82 12.02
CA VAL A 551 9.87 -18.60 13.16
C VAL A 551 10.41 -19.34 14.38
N SER A 552 10.69 -18.60 15.46
CA SER A 552 11.29 -19.13 16.70
C SER A 552 10.27 -19.54 17.77
N ASP A 553 9.02 -19.07 17.69
CA ASP A 553 7.96 -19.33 18.68
C ASP A 553 6.92 -20.38 18.23
N GLY A 554 7.22 -21.11 17.15
CA GLY A 554 6.42 -22.23 16.68
C GLY A 554 6.50 -23.45 17.60
N PRO A 555 5.49 -24.34 17.57
CA PRO A 555 5.51 -25.57 18.34
C PRO A 555 6.69 -26.46 17.90
N GLY A 556 7.65 -26.66 18.80
CA GLY A 556 8.76 -27.61 18.62
C GLY A 556 10.06 -27.04 18.06
N GLY A 557 10.24 -25.71 18.02
CA GLY A 557 11.52 -25.06 17.69
C GLY A 557 11.48 -24.26 16.38
N LEU A 558 12.66 -23.98 15.82
CA LEU A 558 12.82 -23.13 14.63
C LEU A 558 12.13 -23.74 13.40
N THR A 559 11.20 -23.00 12.80
CA THR A 559 10.41 -23.44 11.62
C THR A 559 10.72 -22.57 10.41
N LEU A 560 10.89 -23.21 9.24
CA LEU A 560 11.18 -22.57 7.95
C LEU A 560 9.87 -22.26 7.20
N ILE A 561 9.62 -20.98 6.90
CA ILE A 561 8.42 -20.53 6.18
C ILE A 561 8.79 -19.88 4.84
N ASP A 562 7.80 -19.74 3.95
CA ASP A 562 7.94 -19.05 2.67
C ASP A 562 8.87 -19.76 1.67
N TRP A 563 8.45 -20.96 1.25
CA TRP A 563 9.18 -21.83 0.33
C TRP A 563 8.99 -21.44 -1.14
N GLU A 564 8.46 -20.26 -1.42
CA GLU A 564 8.18 -19.82 -2.78
C GLU A 564 9.45 -19.75 -3.63
N LEU A 565 10.62 -19.43 -3.05
CA LEU A 565 11.92 -19.36 -3.74
C LEU A 565 12.69 -20.69 -3.80
N ALA A 566 12.06 -21.79 -3.39
CA ALA A 566 12.71 -23.09 -3.35
C ALA A 566 13.22 -23.54 -4.73
N MET A 567 14.38 -24.18 -4.72
CA MET A 567 15.08 -24.62 -5.94
C MET A 567 15.98 -25.84 -5.66
N VAL A 568 16.43 -26.49 -6.72
CA VAL A 568 17.49 -27.53 -6.63
C VAL A 568 18.85 -26.89 -6.88
N GLY A 569 19.84 -27.18 -6.01
CA GLY A 569 21.17 -26.58 -6.14
C GLY A 569 22.22 -27.09 -5.16
N ASP A 570 23.31 -26.33 -5.04
CA ASP A 570 24.44 -26.65 -4.16
C ASP A 570 24.05 -26.50 -2.67
N PRO A 571 24.23 -27.54 -1.82
CA PRO A 571 23.86 -27.52 -0.40
C PRO A 571 24.55 -26.43 0.44
N LEU A 572 25.68 -25.88 -0.02
CA LEU A 572 26.39 -24.79 0.66
C LEU A 572 25.64 -23.44 0.55
N TYR A 573 24.83 -23.27 -0.49
CA TYR A 573 24.27 -21.97 -0.86
C TYR A 573 23.36 -21.36 0.21
N ASP A 574 22.36 -22.11 0.70
CA ASP A 574 21.41 -21.61 1.72
C ASP A 574 22.12 -21.21 3.01
N LEU A 575 23.15 -21.97 3.41
CA LEU A 575 23.95 -21.66 4.58
C LEU A 575 24.73 -20.36 4.40
N VAL A 576 25.38 -20.16 3.24
CA VAL A 576 26.10 -18.92 2.94
C VAL A 576 25.14 -17.73 2.87
N ARG A 577 23.99 -17.91 2.21
CA ARG A 577 22.95 -16.88 2.09
C ARG A 577 22.43 -16.46 3.47
N HIS A 578 22.08 -17.43 4.32
CA HIS A 578 21.61 -17.14 5.67
C HIS A 578 22.65 -16.38 6.50
N LEU A 579 23.91 -16.80 6.47
CA LEU A 579 25.01 -16.16 7.18
C LEU A 579 25.40 -14.78 6.62
N HIS A 580 24.95 -14.46 5.40
CA HIS A 580 25.06 -13.12 4.80
C HIS A 580 23.91 -12.22 5.24
N LEU A 581 22.68 -12.71 5.22
CA LEU A 581 21.47 -11.94 5.51
C LEU A 581 21.18 -11.75 7.02
N THR A 582 21.73 -12.62 7.87
CA THR A 582 21.44 -12.62 9.31
C THR A 582 22.66 -12.18 10.13
N PRO A 583 22.51 -11.22 11.07
CA PRO A 583 23.61 -10.66 11.85
C PRO A 583 24.08 -11.61 12.97
N HIS A 584 24.85 -12.64 12.61
CA HIS A 584 25.39 -13.59 13.58
C HIS A 584 26.73 -13.17 14.18
N LYS A 585 26.92 -13.47 15.47
CA LYS A 585 28.24 -13.42 16.13
C LYS A 585 29.20 -14.42 15.45
N SER A 586 30.48 -14.07 15.31
CA SER A 586 31.49 -14.91 14.63
C SER A 586 31.55 -16.35 15.15
N ARG A 587 31.33 -16.55 16.46
CA ARG A 587 31.25 -17.88 17.09
C ARG A 587 30.09 -18.72 16.55
N ILE A 588 28.92 -18.12 16.33
CA ILE A 588 27.75 -18.80 15.77
C ILE A 588 27.99 -19.15 14.30
N ARG A 589 28.56 -18.22 13.51
CA ARG A 589 28.91 -18.46 12.10
C ARG A 589 29.82 -19.69 11.94
N ARG A 590 30.91 -19.74 12.73
CA ARG A 590 31.86 -20.85 12.72
C ARG A 590 31.20 -22.17 13.12
N ARG A 591 30.40 -22.15 14.20
CA ARG A 591 29.65 -23.31 14.67
C ARG A 591 28.74 -23.90 13.59
N MET A 592 28.02 -23.04 12.84
CA MET A 592 27.12 -23.51 11.80
C MET A 592 27.88 -24.19 10.64
N TYR A 593 28.99 -23.59 10.18
CA TYR A 593 29.84 -24.21 9.16
C TYR A 593 30.46 -25.54 9.60
N GLU A 594 31.04 -25.58 10.81
CA GLU A 594 31.65 -26.80 11.36
C GLU A 594 30.62 -27.92 11.54
N ARG A 595 29.42 -27.58 12.04
CA ARG A 595 28.34 -28.55 12.20
C ARG A 595 27.84 -29.07 10.85
N TRP A 596 27.65 -28.19 9.87
CA TRP A 596 27.19 -28.56 8.54
C TRP A 596 28.18 -29.51 7.86
N ALA A 597 29.47 -29.15 7.88
CA ALA A 597 30.53 -29.98 7.32
C ALA A 597 30.70 -31.32 8.05
N GLY A 598 30.48 -31.36 9.37
CA GLY A 598 30.59 -32.58 10.17
C GLY A 598 29.37 -33.51 10.11
N ARG A 599 28.22 -33.05 9.58
CA ARG A 599 26.98 -33.83 9.49
C ARG A 599 26.75 -34.47 8.13
N LEU A 600 27.30 -33.88 7.07
CA LEU A 600 27.15 -34.36 5.70
C LEU A 600 28.41 -35.07 5.21
N GLY A 601 28.24 -36.06 4.34
CA GLY A 601 29.36 -36.75 3.69
C GLY A 601 30.08 -35.89 2.65
N ASP A 602 31.27 -36.34 2.23
CA ASP A 602 32.15 -35.62 1.30
C ASP A 602 31.47 -35.22 -0.02
N ASP A 603 30.52 -36.01 -0.53
CA ASP A 603 29.75 -35.71 -1.75
C ASP A 603 28.99 -34.37 -1.69
N TYR A 604 28.67 -33.90 -0.48
CA TYR A 604 27.97 -32.65 -0.23
C TYR A 604 28.89 -31.54 0.31
N THR A 605 30.07 -31.87 0.80
CA THR A 605 30.92 -30.90 1.51
C THR A 605 32.25 -30.64 0.81
N LYS A 606 32.72 -31.47 -0.12
CA LYS A 606 34.03 -31.30 -0.77
C LYS A 606 34.30 -29.87 -1.22
N GLY A 607 35.45 -29.31 -0.87
CA GLY A 607 35.87 -27.93 -1.24
C GLY A 607 35.09 -26.77 -0.60
N TRP A 608 34.18 -27.02 0.37
CA TRP A 608 33.28 -25.98 0.89
C TRP A 608 33.98 -24.76 1.47
N ALA A 609 35.12 -24.96 2.14
CA ALA A 609 35.85 -23.88 2.81
C ALA A 609 36.36 -22.81 1.83
N GLU A 610 36.74 -23.21 0.61
CA GLU A 610 37.22 -22.31 -0.44
C GLU A 610 36.02 -21.65 -1.16
N ASP A 611 34.99 -22.44 -1.45
CA ASP A 611 33.82 -22.03 -2.24
C ASP A 611 32.89 -21.05 -1.51
N ILE A 612 32.95 -20.96 -0.17
CA ILE A 612 32.21 -19.93 0.60
C ILE A 612 32.45 -18.54 0.03
N LYS A 613 33.69 -18.24 -0.39
CA LYS A 613 34.05 -16.91 -0.89
C LYS A 613 33.31 -16.57 -2.18
N ALA A 614 33.11 -17.57 -3.06
CA ALA A 614 32.42 -17.41 -4.34
C ALA A 614 30.93 -17.12 -4.11
N TYR A 615 30.23 -17.95 -3.33
CA TYR A 615 28.81 -17.72 -3.01
C TYR A 615 28.58 -16.43 -2.23
N ARG A 616 29.47 -16.08 -1.30
CA ARG A 616 29.37 -14.82 -0.55
C ARG A 616 29.52 -13.61 -1.47
N ARG A 617 30.40 -13.67 -2.48
CA ARG A 617 30.55 -12.61 -3.47
C ARG A 617 29.25 -12.39 -4.26
N ILE A 618 28.59 -13.48 -4.69
CA ILE A 618 27.27 -13.39 -5.34
C ILE A 618 26.25 -12.69 -4.44
N GLU A 619 26.17 -13.07 -3.16
CA GLU A 619 25.17 -12.49 -2.25
C GLU A 619 25.41 -11.01 -1.95
N VAL A 620 26.68 -10.62 -1.79
CA VAL A 620 27.07 -9.21 -1.61
C VAL A 620 26.63 -8.39 -2.83
N VAL A 621 26.92 -8.87 -4.03
CA VAL A 621 26.57 -8.19 -5.28
C VAL A 621 25.05 -8.12 -5.45
N ARG A 622 24.33 -9.23 -5.24
CA ARG A 622 22.87 -9.27 -5.30
C ARG A 622 22.24 -8.27 -4.33
N SER A 623 22.68 -8.25 -3.09
CA SER A 623 22.15 -7.34 -2.07
C SER A 623 22.36 -5.88 -2.48
N ALA A 624 23.50 -5.53 -3.08
CA ALA A 624 23.77 -4.19 -3.57
C ALA A 624 22.74 -3.72 -4.61
N TYR A 625 22.43 -4.54 -5.63
CA TYR A 625 21.42 -4.18 -6.64
C TYR A 625 19.99 -4.15 -6.07
N VAL A 626 19.64 -5.09 -5.20
CA VAL A 626 18.30 -5.14 -4.58
C VAL A 626 18.06 -3.92 -3.69
N ASP A 627 19.04 -3.55 -2.87
CA ASP A 627 18.95 -2.37 -2.01
C ASP A 627 18.93 -1.08 -2.84
N LEU A 628 19.70 -1.02 -3.93
CA LEU A 628 19.69 0.10 -4.86
C LEU A 628 18.31 0.28 -5.53
N HIS A 629 17.72 -0.83 -5.99
CA HIS A 629 16.39 -0.80 -6.59
C HIS A 629 15.33 -0.31 -5.60
N ARG A 630 15.34 -0.82 -4.35
CA ARG A 630 14.44 -0.37 -3.28
C ARG A 630 14.54 1.13 -3.01
N LEU A 631 15.76 1.69 -3.03
CA LEU A 631 15.98 3.13 -2.87
C LEU A 631 15.37 3.94 -4.01
N THR A 632 15.55 3.50 -5.27
CA THR A 632 15.00 4.21 -6.43
C THR A 632 13.48 4.04 -6.58
N ALA A 633 12.92 2.90 -6.16
CA ALA A 633 11.50 2.60 -6.33
C ALA A 633 10.60 3.22 -5.24
N GLY A 634 11.18 3.76 -4.15
CA GLY A 634 10.41 4.27 -3.00
C GLY A 634 9.58 3.20 -2.26
N ALA A 635 9.65 1.94 -2.69
CA ALA A 635 8.92 0.80 -2.15
C ALA A 635 9.72 0.15 -1.03
N GLY A 636 9.26 0.29 0.22
CA GLY A 636 9.79 -0.48 1.35
C GLY A 636 10.00 0.24 2.68
N LEU A 637 9.52 1.47 2.86
CA LEU A 637 9.74 2.25 4.10
C LEU A 637 9.14 1.64 5.39
N GLU A 638 8.26 0.64 5.30
CA GLU A 638 7.64 0.01 6.48
C GLU A 638 8.38 -1.24 7.01
N ALA A 639 9.33 -1.81 6.26
CA ALA A 639 10.07 -2.96 6.76
C ALA A 639 11.17 -2.52 7.77
N PRO A 640 11.27 -3.11 8.97
CA PRO A 640 12.34 -2.85 9.94
C PRO A 640 13.77 -2.99 9.37
N ASN A 641 13.88 -3.62 8.21
CA ASN A 641 15.09 -3.85 7.42
C ASN A 641 15.68 -2.57 6.79
N VAL A 642 14.89 -1.53 6.53
CA VAL A 642 15.33 -0.38 5.71
C VAL A 642 16.15 0.65 6.49
N ARG A 643 15.90 0.84 7.79
CA ARG A 643 16.78 1.66 8.65
C ARG A 643 18.18 1.03 8.82
N ARG A 644 18.26 -0.30 8.80
CA ARG A 644 19.53 -1.05 8.75
C ARG A 644 20.16 -0.98 7.35
N ALA A 645 19.34 -1.05 6.30
CA ALA A 645 19.78 -0.96 4.91
C ALA A 645 20.44 0.39 4.60
N LEU A 646 19.93 1.53 5.07
CA LEU A 646 20.58 2.84 4.84
C LEU A 646 22.00 2.94 5.46
N SER A 647 22.24 2.33 6.62
CA SER A 647 23.56 2.29 7.29
C SER A 647 24.45 1.12 6.82
N ALA A 648 23.85 0.12 6.19
CA ALA A 648 24.53 -0.99 5.54
C ALA A 648 24.87 -0.64 4.08
N TYR A 649 24.10 0.21 3.41
CA TYR A 649 24.16 0.53 1.99
C TYR A 649 25.53 1.04 1.54
N GLN A 650 26.10 2.03 2.22
CA GLN A 650 27.48 2.47 1.94
C GLN A 650 28.50 1.33 2.14
N ARG A 651 28.33 0.50 3.18
CA ARG A 651 29.20 -0.65 3.42
C ARG A 651 28.99 -1.78 2.40
N THR A 652 27.76 -2.04 1.97
CA THR A 652 27.39 -3.09 1.02
C THR A 652 27.91 -2.75 -0.36
N VAL A 653 27.76 -1.49 -0.82
CA VAL A 653 28.31 -1.01 -2.09
C VAL A 653 29.84 -1.02 -2.07
N MET A 654 30.50 -0.53 -1.01
CA MET A 654 31.97 -0.60 -0.90
C MET A 654 32.50 -2.04 -0.76
N THR A 655 31.77 -2.92 -0.07
CA THR A 655 32.12 -4.34 0.05
C THR A 655 31.92 -5.07 -1.27
N ALA A 656 30.88 -4.73 -2.04
CA ALA A 656 30.66 -5.25 -3.39
C ALA A 656 31.78 -4.81 -4.34
N ALA A 657 32.12 -3.52 -4.37
CA ALA A 657 33.23 -3.00 -5.18
C ALA A 657 34.59 -3.64 -4.82
N SER A 658 34.85 -3.84 -3.52
CA SER A 658 36.07 -4.50 -3.02
C SER A 658 36.09 -6.00 -3.35
N ALA A 659 34.96 -6.70 -3.19
CA ALA A 659 34.82 -8.11 -3.54
C ALA A 659 34.97 -8.34 -5.05
N LEU A 660 34.59 -7.35 -5.86
CA LEU A 660 34.69 -7.38 -7.32
C LEU A 660 36.12 -7.10 -7.84
N ARG A 661 37.10 -6.76 -6.97
CA ARG A 661 38.48 -6.39 -7.35
C ARG A 661 38.57 -5.29 -8.43
N LEU A 662 37.64 -4.34 -8.42
CA LEU A 662 37.67 -3.23 -9.37
C LEU A 662 38.89 -2.35 -9.06
N GLN A 663 39.90 -2.35 -9.93
CA GLN A 663 41.02 -1.42 -9.84
C GLN A 663 40.53 0.00 -10.15
N GLY A 664 40.95 0.93 -9.29
CA GLY A 664 40.48 2.30 -9.21
C GLY A 664 40.32 2.98 -10.56
N HIS A 665 39.06 3.18 -10.95
CA HIS A 665 38.69 4.23 -11.87
C HIS A 665 38.21 5.40 -11.02
N GLN A 666 38.73 6.60 -11.30
CA GLN A 666 38.40 7.84 -10.61
C GLN A 666 36.89 7.95 -10.41
N MET A 667 36.47 8.12 -9.15
CA MET A 667 35.12 8.56 -8.84
C MET A 667 34.83 9.85 -9.61
N ALA A 668 33.93 9.78 -10.58
CA ALA A 668 33.38 10.99 -11.16
C ALA A 668 32.45 11.63 -10.12
N ASN A 669 32.86 12.82 -9.67
CA ASN A 669 32.10 13.85 -8.95
C ASN A 669 32.37 14.01 -7.43
N PRO A 670 33.30 14.92 -7.04
CA PRO A 670 33.59 15.24 -5.64
C PRO A 670 32.47 16.01 -4.90
N HIS A 671 31.35 16.34 -5.54
CA HIS A 671 30.23 17.04 -4.89
C HIS A 671 29.22 16.11 -4.19
N LEU A 672 29.18 14.82 -4.55
CA LEU A 672 28.23 13.86 -3.95
C LEU A 672 28.60 13.47 -2.50
N ALA A 673 29.89 13.49 -2.15
CA ALA A 673 30.37 13.18 -0.81
C ALA A 673 30.02 14.26 0.24
N LYS A 674 29.84 15.52 -0.22
CA LYS A 674 29.48 16.67 0.63
C LYS A 674 27.99 16.73 0.96
N ALA A 675 27.13 16.18 0.10
CA ALA A 675 25.68 16.15 0.31
C ALA A 675 25.24 15.08 1.33
N LEU A 676 26.08 14.07 1.61
CA LEU A 676 25.79 12.95 2.50
C LEU A 676 26.44 13.05 3.89
N SER A 677 27.16 14.14 4.19
CA SER A 677 27.88 14.35 5.45
C SER A 677 27.45 15.59 6.25
N GLY A 678 26.31 16.21 5.91
CA GLY A 678 25.80 17.42 6.58
C GLY A 678 24.63 17.15 7.53
N ALA A 679 24.90 16.64 8.72
CA ALA A 679 24.00 16.73 9.87
C ALA A 679 24.83 16.70 11.16
N GLY A 680 25.30 17.88 11.58
CA GLY A 680 26.07 18.06 12.81
C GLY A 680 27.01 19.25 12.71
N ASP A 681 26.46 20.45 12.89
CA ASP A 681 26.98 21.44 13.84
C ASP A 681 26.19 22.75 13.69
N ALA A 682 25.29 22.96 14.66
CA ALA A 682 24.73 24.27 14.94
C ALA A 682 25.85 25.12 15.54
N GLY A 683 26.16 26.21 14.86
CA GLY A 683 27.23 27.13 15.23
C GLY A 683 27.04 27.76 16.60
N GLU A 684 28.19 27.99 17.23
CA GLU A 684 28.39 28.89 18.35
C GLU A 684 27.89 30.30 18.02
N TRP A 685 27.24 30.89 19.02
CA TRP A 685 26.92 32.30 19.07
C TRP A 685 28.20 33.13 19.28
N ARG A 686 28.48 34.04 18.34
CA ARG A 686 28.71 35.45 18.64
C ARG A 686 28.03 36.31 17.59
#